data_AF-A0AAD7KG06-F1
#
_entry.id   AF-A0AAD7KG06-F1
#
_cell.length_a   1.000
_cell.length_b   1.000
_cell.length_c   1.000
_cell.angle_alpha   90.00
_cell.angle_beta   90.00
_cell.angle_gamma   90.00
#
_symmetry.space_group_name_H-M   'P 1'
#
loop_
_entity.id
_entity.type
_entity.pdbx_description
1 polymer ?
#
loop_
_entity_poly.entity_id
_entity_poly.type
_entity_poly.pdbx_seq_one_letter_code
_entity_poly.pdbx_strand_id
1 'polypeptide(L)'
;MPRQATIAETSFTNLVVYLNHGVTLLNELHDTFGTPFCPAISATTLSLINGVQKAKRNRLQCLELITDVPELIYAIVKLHLQSEIGPLPPAILQQMGKFTETLLKIHTFVEMQQDGNKLKQLFQQSERNRLFKDCREGLDLALEAFKISTATAAWNDIAEIQKKAEQMHQDLLEFISNLTDGPTSDLSSSIYQMNFGSENSSNSFSLLPPYPKIFYGREGDLTEILQTLAQPSARVIILGAGGIGKTSLARAVLHHSEITVKFEHRFFVTADSATTSTELTGLIGLHLKLKPGKNMTRQVVEYFRSAPPCFLVLDNLETSWEPMESRAGVEEFLSLLADLPQLTWLATMRGAERPAKVRWTRPFLPPLKPLSDSAARETFLAIADGSHKLEEIDRILQLTDNMPLAVSLIANLVDHEGCSNILARWEAEKTLLLSAGNDRRSSLNASIQISLSSPRMISLPGAQDLLSLLSILPDGLSEVELGQIHLPIKDVLHCKAILLATSLAYLDNQKRLKSLVPIREYIQQTCPPTRSAIQPLRKYFHLLLELYQKYRGAHQVVDTVSQISLNLGNIQQILRNGLQSEHTDLPDTIICTLFFNQFSRTTGHGYCPLMDQIQVVIPEISNNRVKVQFITELFLSSTYHRIPNTDLIITEARVHFREINDPVLESNFYFAAGSYAAYSSVDIPESLKLLNLSLRLGQLSGDVLQQSRTLNAMGDIEWWAGDYPLAQQHSLESQRLAKLCGNLYEEAKSVSNQAACHLKLGNYPRCLISLHQG
;
A
#
# COMPACT_ATOMS: atom_id res chain seq x y z
N MET A 1 -13.99 5.68 40.68
CA MET A 1 -14.42 7.03 40.26
C MET A 1 -13.33 8.11 40.17
N PRO A 2 -12.15 8.07 40.84
CA PRO A 2 -11.17 9.16 40.69
C PRO A 2 -10.42 9.16 39.33
N ARG A 3 -10.29 7.99 38.66
CA ARG A 3 -9.63 7.87 37.34
C ARG A 3 -10.41 8.49 36.16
N GLN A 4 -11.74 8.46 36.18
CA GLN A 4 -12.56 9.10 35.13
C GLN A 4 -12.55 10.64 35.26
N ALA A 5 -12.43 11.17 36.48
CA ALA A 5 -12.31 12.61 36.72
C ALA A 5 -10.97 13.18 36.22
N THR A 6 -9.86 12.44 36.39
CA THR A 6 -8.52 12.85 35.93
C THR A 6 -8.39 12.84 34.40
N ILE A 7 -9.02 11.87 33.72
CA ILE A 7 -9.06 11.81 32.25
C ILE A 7 -9.91 12.97 31.68
N ALA A 8 -11.04 13.30 32.33
CA ALA A 8 -11.90 14.41 31.93
C ALA A 8 -11.24 15.79 32.12
N GLU A 9 -10.41 15.98 33.16
CA GLU A 9 -9.66 17.23 33.37
C GLU A 9 -8.56 17.43 32.31
N THR A 10 -7.81 16.37 31.99
CA THR A 10 -6.76 16.43 30.97
C THR A 10 -7.34 16.69 29.57
N SER A 11 -8.50 16.08 29.26
CA SER A 11 -9.25 16.31 28.01
C SER A 11 -9.79 17.73 27.89
N PHE A 12 -10.23 18.34 28.99
CA PHE A 12 -10.76 19.70 28.98
C PHE A 12 -9.66 20.76 28.80
N THR A 13 -8.47 20.58 29.38
CA THR A 13 -7.34 21.50 29.19
C THR A 13 -6.93 21.60 27.72
N ASN A 14 -6.84 20.47 27.01
CA ASN A 14 -6.55 20.46 25.58
C ASN A 14 -7.68 21.12 24.77
N LEU A 15 -8.94 20.84 25.11
CA LEU A 15 -10.11 21.43 24.45
C LEU A 15 -10.12 22.97 24.56
N VAL A 16 -9.75 23.51 25.73
CA VAL A 16 -9.65 24.97 25.95
C VAL A 16 -8.58 25.61 25.05
N VAL A 17 -7.45 24.94 24.81
CA VAL A 17 -6.41 25.44 23.89
C VAL A 17 -6.96 25.55 22.47
N TYR A 18 -7.64 24.51 21.97
CA TYR A 18 -8.23 24.52 20.63
C TYR A 18 -9.31 25.59 20.47
N LEU A 19 -10.19 25.75 21.45
CA LEU A 19 -11.24 26.77 21.41
C LEU A 19 -10.66 28.19 21.45
N ASN A 20 -9.67 28.45 22.30
CA ASN A 20 -9.02 29.76 22.35
C ASN A 20 -8.33 30.10 21.02
N HIS A 21 -7.65 29.14 20.40
CA HIS A 21 -7.03 29.34 19.09
C HIS A 21 -8.10 29.61 18.00
N GLY A 22 -9.19 28.84 18.00
CA GLY A 22 -10.31 29.06 17.10
C GLY A 22 -10.97 30.44 17.26
N VAL A 23 -11.10 30.94 18.49
CA VAL A 23 -11.61 32.29 18.78
C VAL A 23 -10.69 33.37 18.22
N THR A 24 -9.37 33.23 18.36
CA THR A 24 -8.39 34.16 17.78
C THR A 24 -8.55 34.23 16.27
N LEU A 25 -8.60 33.07 15.59
CA LEU A 25 -8.77 32.99 14.15
C LEU A 25 -10.10 33.60 13.67
N LEU A 26 -11.21 33.38 14.38
CA LEU A 26 -12.50 33.97 14.05
C LEU A 26 -12.51 35.50 14.17
N ASN A 27 -11.80 36.05 15.14
CA ASN A 27 -11.66 37.50 15.31
C ASN A 27 -10.79 38.10 14.19
N GLU A 28 -9.68 37.46 13.84
CA GLU A 28 -8.83 37.88 12.71
C GLU A 28 -9.60 37.84 11.39
N LEU A 29 -10.43 36.82 11.16
CA LEU A 29 -11.31 36.75 10.00
C LEU A 29 -12.35 37.87 9.97
N HIS A 30 -12.94 38.22 11.12
CA HIS A 30 -13.86 39.34 11.20
C HIS A 30 -13.17 40.68 10.91
N ASP A 31 -11.99 40.90 11.48
CA ASP A 31 -11.22 42.13 11.27
C ASP A 31 -10.75 42.28 9.82
N THR A 32 -10.47 41.16 9.14
CA THR A 32 -9.98 41.14 7.75
C THR A 32 -11.12 41.23 6.72
N PHE A 33 -12.23 40.53 6.94
CA PHE A 33 -13.29 40.34 5.92
C PHE A 33 -14.66 40.92 6.32
N GLY A 34 -14.82 41.41 7.56
CA GLY A 34 -16.09 41.95 8.05
C GLY A 34 -17.20 40.89 8.21
N THR A 35 -16.86 39.61 8.33
CA THR A 35 -17.83 38.52 8.31
C THR A 35 -18.81 38.60 9.50
N PRO A 36 -20.13 38.58 9.27
CA PRO A 36 -21.11 38.60 10.35
C PRO A 36 -21.08 37.30 11.17
N PHE A 37 -21.58 37.34 12.40
CA PHE A 37 -21.64 36.23 13.37
C PHE A 37 -20.31 35.77 13.99
N CYS A 38 -19.15 35.96 13.35
CA CYS A 38 -17.85 35.62 13.95
C CYS A 38 -17.64 36.22 15.35
N PRO A 39 -17.93 37.52 15.61
CA PRO A 39 -17.80 38.08 16.96
C PRO A 39 -18.75 37.45 17.99
N ALA A 40 -19.97 37.08 17.56
CA ALA A 40 -20.97 36.46 18.43
C ALA A 40 -20.58 35.02 18.80
N ILE A 41 -20.05 34.26 17.85
CA ILE A 41 -19.51 32.91 18.06
C ILE A 41 -18.30 32.98 18.99
N SER A 42 -17.36 33.89 18.75
CA SER A 42 -16.19 34.12 19.58
C SER A 42 -16.56 34.44 21.04
N ALA A 43 -17.43 35.44 21.23
CA ALA A 43 -17.86 35.85 22.57
C ALA A 43 -18.59 34.74 23.33
N THR A 44 -19.50 34.02 22.65
CA THR A 44 -20.26 32.92 23.27
C THR A 44 -19.35 31.75 23.62
N THR A 45 -18.37 31.43 22.77
CA THR A 45 -17.38 30.36 23.01
C THR A 45 -16.49 30.66 24.22
N LEU A 46 -16.01 31.90 24.36
CA LEU A 46 -15.25 32.31 25.54
C LEU A 46 -16.09 32.24 26.83
N SER A 47 -17.37 32.62 26.75
CA SER A 47 -18.27 32.50 27.89
C SER A 47 -18.55 31.04 28.27
N LEU A 48 -18.65 30.15 27.29
CA LEU A 48 -18.81 28.71 27.47
C LEU A 48 -17.61 28.05 28.17
N ILE A 49 -16.38 28.40 27.77
CA ILE A 49 -15.14 27.92 28.41
C ILE A 49 -15.17 28.25 29.92
N ASN A 50 -15.47 29.51 30.25
CA ASN A 50 -15.57 29.97 31.63
C ASN A 50 -16.75 29.33 32.38
N GLY A 51 -17.86 29.10 31.68
CA GLY A 51 -19.07 28.53 32.24
C GLY A 51 -18.92 27.06 32.62
N VAL A 52 -18.24 26.26 31.79
CA VAL A 52 -17.99 24.85 32.08
C VAL A 52 -16.96 24.66 33.18
N GLN A 53 -15.98 25.56 33.29
CA GLN A 53 -15.08 25.57 34.45
C GLN A 53 -15.85 25.73 35.76
N LYS A 54 -16.87 26.60 35.78
CA LYS A 54 -17.72 26.91 36.95
C LYS A 54 -18.89 25.92 37.15
N ALA A 55 -19.15 25.03 36.20
CA ALA A 55 -20.23 24.05 36.28
C ALA A 55 -19.90 22.94 37.29
N LYS A 56 -20.78 22.78 38.30
CA LYS A 56 -20.63 21.79 39.38
C LYS A 56 -21.56 20.58 39.23
N ARG A 57 -22.59 20.67 38.39
CA ARG A 57 -23.56 19.60 38.10
C ARG A 57 -23.47 19.20 36.63
N ASN A 58 -23.73 17.92 36.32
CA ASN A 58 -23.77 17.38 34.95
C ASN A 58 -22.56 17.77 34.06
N ARG A 59 -21.36 17.88 34.65
CA ARG A 59 -20.16 18.38 33.98
C ARG A 59 -19.78 17.55 32.73
N LEU A 60 -20.02 16.24 32.75
CA LEU A 60 -19.78 15.37 31.58
C LEU A 60 -20.66 15.75 30.38
N GLN A 61 -21.94 16.07 30.60
CA GLN A 61 -22.85 16.54 29.54
C GLN A 61 -22.44 17.92 29.02
N CYS A 62 -21.94 18.81 29.88
CA CYS A 62 -21.39 20.08 29.44
C CYS A 62 -20.11 19.92 28.60
N LEU A 63 -19.25 18.96 28.94
CA LEU A 63 -18.06 18.64 28.14
C LEU A 63 -18.43 18.04 26.79
N GLU A 64 -19.41 17.13 26.78
CA GLU A 64 -19.92 16.50 25.56
C GLU A 64 -20.43 17.53 24.54
N LEU A 65 -21.21 18.52 24.98
CA LEU A 65 -21.73 19.58 24.08
C LEU A 65 -20.65 20.53 23.54
N ILE A 66 -19.53 20.69 24.24
CA ILE A 66 -18.47 21.61 23.82
C ILE A 66 -17.39 20.90 22.98
N THR A 67 -17.33 19.57 23.02
CA THR A 67 -16.30 18.79 22.32
C THR A 67 -16.34 18.99 20.80
N ASP A 68 -17.52 19.23 20.23
CA ASP A 68 -17.72 19.37 18.78
C ASP A 68 -17.61 20.82 18.27
N VAL A 69 -17.56 21.80 19.19
CA VAL A 69 -17.47 23.23 18.86
C VAL A 69 -16.16 23.61 18.11
N PRO A 70 -14.97 23.07 18.44
CA PRO A 70 -13.74 23.36 17.70
C PRO A 70 -13.79 22.93 16.24
N GLU A 71 -14.40 21.76 15.93
CA GLU A 71 -14.53 21.25 14.56
C GLU A 71 -15.39 22.19 13.71
N LEU A 72 -16.48 22.70 14.29
CA LEU A 72 -17.36 23.67 13.64
C LEU A 72 -16.69 25.02 13.41
N ILE A 73 -15.93 25.52 14.39
CA ILE A 73 -15.15 26.76 14.24
C ILE A 73 -14.09 26.60 13.14
N TYR A 74 -13.40 25.46 13.12
CA TYR A 74 -12.40 25.17 12.09
C TYR A 74 -13.02 25.05 10.69
N ALA A 75 -14.21 24.45 10.57
CA ALA A 75 -14.93 24.39 9.29
C ALA A 75 -15.28 25.79 8.76
N ILE A 76 -15.68 26.72 9.63
CA ILE A 76 -15.91 28.13 9.27
C ILE A 76 -14.62 28.80 8.80
N VAL A 77 -13.49 28.59 9.50
CA VAL A 77 -12.18 29.14 9.11
C VAL A 77 -11.75 28.59 7.75
N LYS A 78 -11.90 27.28 7.53
CA LYS A 78 -11.55 26.62 6.27
C LYS A 78 -12.36 27.16 5.08
N LEU A 79 -13.65 27.42 5.28
CA LEU A 79 -14.51 28.01 4.23
C LEU A 79 -14.05 29.41 3.82
N HIS A 80 -13.48 30.20 4.74
CA HIS A 80 -12.91 31.52 4.40
C HIS A 80 -11.56 31.42 3.69
N LEU A 81 -10.73 30.42 4.04
CA LEU A 81 -9.46 30.16 3.35
C LEU A 81 -9.66 29.70 1.89
N GLN A 82 -10.83 29.13 1.58
CA GLN A 82 -11.17 28.63 0.25
C GLN A 82 -11.92 29.66 -0.61
N SER A 83 -12.51 30.70 -0.03
CA SER A 83 -13.15 31.77 -0.80
C SER A 83 -12.11 32.77 -1.30
N GLU A 84 -11.82 32.79 -2.61
CA GLU A 84 -10.99 33.84 -3.22
C GLU A 84 -11.62 35.22 -2.94
N ILE A 85 -10.99 36.00 -2.04
CA ILE A 85 -11.23 37.42 -1.71
C ILE A 85 -12.67 37.89 -2.00
N GLY A 86 -13.65 37.35 -1.25
CA GLY A 86 -15.07 37.70 -1.38
C GLY A 86 -15.88 37.29 -0.14
N PRO A 87 -17.07 37.90 0.08
CA PRO A 87 -17.91 37.57 1.23
C PRO A 87 -18.49 36.15 1.10
N LEU A 88 -18.64 35.46 2.25
CA LEU A 88 -19.22 34.12 2.27
C LEU A 88 -20.64 34.08 1.66
N PRO A 89 -21.00 33.01 0.93
CA PRO A 89 -22.35 32.80 0.41
C PRO A 89 -23.45 32.96 1.48
N PRO A 90 -24.62 33.55 1.13
CA PRO A 90 -25.73 33.75 2.08
C PRO A 90 -26.20 32.47 2.78
N ALA A 91 -26.12 31.32 2.10
CA ALA A 91 -26.45 30.03 2.67
C ALA A 91 -25.51 29.65 3.83
N ILE A 92 -24.20 29.92 3.69
CA ILE A 92 -23.21 29.66 4.74
C ILE A 92 -23.41 30.64 5.90
N LEU A 93 -23.69 31.91 5.61
CA LEU A 93 -24.03 32.91 6.64
C LEU A 93 -25.28 32.52 7.44
N GLN A 94 -26.29 31.93 6.78
CA GLN A 94 -27.48 31.41 7.44
C GLN A 94 -27.15 30.24 8.38
N GLN A 95 -26.23 29.35 7.98
CA GLN A 95 -25.78 28.25 8.85
C GLN A 95 -24.94 28.76 10.03
N MET A 96 -24.09 29.76 9.82
CA MET A 96 -23.36 30.43 10.91
C MET A 96 -24.34 31.08 11.91
N GLY A 97 -25.44 31.67 11.42
CA GLY A 97 -26.51 32.18 12.27
C GLY A 97 -27.16 31.08 13.14
N LYS A 98 -27.57 29.96 12.53
CA LYS A 98 -28.14 28.80 13.26
C LYS A 98 -27.18 28.18 14.26
N PHE A 99 -25.89 28.12 13.92
CA PHE A 99 -24.85 27.67 14.83
C PHE A 99 -24.70 28.62 16.02
N THR A 100 -24.75 29.94 15.78
CA THR A 100 -24.73 30.95 16.85
C THR A 100 -25.91 30.77 17.80
N GLU A 101 -27.12 30.55 17.28
CA GLU A 101 -28.30 30.23 18.10
C GLU A 101 -28.12 28.96 18.94
N THR A 102 -27.50 27.93 18.35
CA THR A 102 -27.20 26.67 19.04
C THR A 102 -26.19 26.88 20.16
N LEU A 103 -25.13 27.66 19.92
CA LEU A 103 -24.16 28.03 20.95
C LEU A 103 -24.79 28.81 22.11
N LEU A 104 -25.75 29.70 21.83
CA LEU A 104 -26.49 30.42 22.87
C LEU A 104 -27.38 29.49 23.71
N LYS A 105 -27.97 28.45 23.10
CA LYS A 105 -28.72 27.41 23.84
C LYS A 105 -27.79 26.57 24.71
N ILE A 106 -26.62 26.17 24.19
CA ILE A 106 -25.59 25.45 24.96
C ILE A 106 -25.12 26.33 26.12
N HIS A 107 -24.91 27.62 25.89
CA HIS A 107 -24.53 28.57 26.93
C HIS A 107 -25.58 28.63 28.03
N THR A 108 -26.86 28.72 27.66
CA THR A 108 -27.98 28.69 28.60
C THR A 108 -28.01 27.38 29.41
N PHE A 109 -27.76 26.24 28.76
CA PHE A 109 -27.67 24.94 29.43
C PHE A 109 -26.50 24.87 30.43
N VAL A 110 -25.32 25.37 30.05
CA VAL A 110 -24.11 25.41 30.89
C VAL A 110 -24.29 26.35 32.09
N GLU A 111 -24.91 27.52 31.90
CA GLU A 111 -25.24 28.44 32.99
C GLU A 111 -26.16 27.82 34.04
N MET A 112 -27.12 26.99 33.62
CA MET A 112 -28.03 26.29 34.53
C MET A 112 -27.31 25.29 35.45
N GLN A 113 -26.07 24.91 35.13
CA GLN A 113 -25.25 23.97 35.91
C GLN A 113 -24.29 24.65 36.91
N GLN A 114 -24.29 25.98 36.98
CA GLN A 114 -23.45 26.78 37.90
C GLN A 114 -24.19 27.11 39.20
N ASP A 115 -23.48 27.11 40.34
CA ASP A 115 -24.07 27.48 41.64
C ASP A 115 -24.22 29.01 41.76
N GLY A 116 -25.46 29.51 41.75
CA GLY A 116 -25.77 30.93 41.99
C GLY A 116 -27.09 31.42 41.41
N ASN A 117 -27.65 30.74 40.40
CA ASN A 117 -28.86 31.19 39.70
C ASN A 117 -30.15 30.60 40.30
N LYS A 118 -30.62 31.18 41.43
CA LYS A 118 -31.85 30.75 42.11
C LYS A 118 -33.11 30.86 41.23
N LEU A 119 -33.16 31.78 40.26
CA LEU A 119 -34.30 31.99 39.37
C LEU A 119 -34.49 30.91 38.28
N LYS A 120 -33.46 30.10 37.97
CA LYS A 120 -33.55 29.00 36.99
C LYS A 120 -33.67 27.61 37.64
N GLN A 121 -33.76 27.53 38.98
CA GLN A 121 -34.00 26.27 39.71
C GLN A 121 -35.43 25.71 39.53
N LEU A 122 -36.32 26.43 38.85
CA LEU A 122 -37.71 26.05 38.58
C LEU A 122 -37.88 25.14 37.35
N PHE A 123 -36.82 24.88 36.58
CA PHE A 123 -36.90 24.00 35.40
C PHE A 123 -37.05 22.53 35.79
N GLN A 124 -38.11 21.89 35.28
CA GLN A 124 -38.32 20.46 35.50
C GLN A 124 -37.19 19.65 34.83
N GLN A 125 -36.87 18.48 35.38
CA GLN A 125 -35.80 17.63 34.85
C GLN A 125 -36.05 17.18 33.40
N SER A 126 -37.32 17.07 33.01
CA SER A 126 -37.77 16.84 31.63
C SER A 126 -37.37 17.96 30.67
N GLU A 127 -37.51 19.22 31.08
CA GLU A 127 -37.15 20.39 30.26
C GLU A 127 -35.64 20.54 30.08
N ARG A 128 -34.85 20.17 31.09
CA ARG A 128 -33.37 20.16 31.00
C ARG A 128 -32.87 19.10 30.03
N ASN A 129 -33.45 17.90 30.07
CA ASN A 129 -33.10 16.84 29.12
C ASN A 129 -33.54 17.19 27.70
N ARG A 130 -34.68 17.88 27.55
CA ARG A 130 -35.12 18.42 26.26
C ARG A 130 -34.14 19.45 25.71
N LEU A 131 -33.72 20.42 26.54
CA LEU A 131 -32.74 21.43 26.13
C LEU A 131 -31.40 20.81 25.74
N PHE A 132 -30.93 19.80 26.48
CA PHE A 132 -29.70 19.06 26.12
C PHE A 132 -29.84 18.38 24.75
N LYS A 133 -30.96 17.70 24.50
CA LYS A 133 -31.24 17.03 23.23
C LYS A 133 -31.32 18.04 22.08
N ASP A 134 -32.03 19.16 22.27
CA ASP A 134 -32.13 20.24 21.29
C ASP A 134 -30.74 20.86 20.97
N CYS A 135 -29.85 20.94 21.96
CA CYS A 135 -28.47 21.41 21.75
C CYS A 135 -27.65 20.41 20.93
N ARG A 136 -27.75 19.11 21.24
CA ARG A 136 -27.04 18.05 20.51
C ARG A 136 -27.49 17.98 19.06
N GLU A 137 -28.80 17.95 18.83
CA GLU A 137 -29.38 17.95 17.47
C GLU A 137 -28.96 19.20 16.68
N GLY A 138 -28.88 20.36 17.34
CA GLY A 138 -28.40 21.59 16.70
C GLY A 138 -26.93 21.52 16.27
N LEU A 139 -26.06 20.88 17.07
CA LEU A 139 -24.64 20.69 16.73
C LEU A 139 -24.46 19.69 15.58
N ASP A 140 -25.18 18.57 15.62
CA ASP A 140 -25.10 17.54 14.57
C ASP A 140 -25.59 18.11 13.23
N LEU A 141 -26.69 18.88 13.22
CA LEU A 141 -27.17 19.57 12.01
C LEU A 141 -26.19 20.62 11.48
N ALA A 142 -25.51 21.36 12.37
CA ALA A 142 -24.48 22.31 11.97
C ALA A 142 -23.29 21.58 11.34
N LEU A 143 -22.84 20.47 11.92
CA LEU A 143 -21.72 19.67 11.42
C LEU A 143 -22.02 19.12 10.02
N GLU A 144 -23.20 18.54 9.81
CA GLU A 144 -23.61 18.06 8.49
C GLU A 144 -23.68 19.19 7.46
N ALA A 145 -24.25 20.33 7.82
CA ALA A 145 -24.38 21.47 6.91
C ALA A 145 -23.02 22.04 6.47
N PHE A 146 -22.06 22.17 7.39
CA PHE A 146 -20.71 22.64 7.07
C PHE A 146 -19.88 21.58 6.33
N LYS A 147 -20.09 20.29 6.58
CA LYS A 147 -19.49 19.18 5.79
C LYS A 147 -19.98 19.18 4.35
N ILE A 148 -21.28 19.37 4.12
CA ILE A 148 -21.85 19.46 2.77
C ILE A 148 -21.36 20.74 2.05
N SER A 149 -21.24 21.85 2.79
CA SER A 149 -20.79 23.15 2.22
C SER A 149 -19.31 23.15 1.83
N THR A 150 -18.43 22.50 2.62
CA THR A 150 -17.02 22.31 2.26
C THR A 150 -16.83 21.34 1.09
N ALA A 151 -17.67 20.30 1.00
CA ALA A 151 -17.69 19.41 -0.15
C ALA A 151 -18.15 20.12 -1.43
N THR A 152 -19.25 20.88 -1.38
CA THR A 152 -19.79 21.60 -2.56
C THR A 152 -18.86 22.70 -3.07
N ALA A 153 -18.10 23.39 -2.19
CA ALA A 153 -17.04 24.29 -2.62
C ALA A 153 -15.96 23.57 -3.44
N ALA A 154 -15.49 22.40 -2.96
CA ALA A 154 -14.54 21.58 -3.71
C ALA A 154 -15.09 21.05 -5.05
N TRP A 155 -16.39 20.74 -5.13
CA TRP A 155 -17.05 20.35 -6.38
C TRP A 155 -17.14 21.51 -7.38
N ASN A 156 -17.39 22.74 -6.92
CA ASN A 156 -17.44 23.92 -7.79
C ASN A 156 -16.06 24.28 -8.34
N ASP A 157 -14.99 24.14 -7.54
CA ASP A 157 -13.61 24.35 -7.99
C ASP A 157 -13.22 23.35 -9.10
N ILE A 158 -13.61 22.08 -8.94
CA ILE A 158 -13.41 21.03 -9.95
C ILE A 158 -14.20 21.35 -11.23
N ALA A 159 -15.45 21.81 -11.10
CA ALA A 159 -16.28 22.17 -12.24
C ALA A 159 -15.76 23.41 -12.98
N GLU A 160 -15.22 24.41 -12.28
CA GLU A 160 -14.63 25.60 -12.90
C GLU A 160 -13.32 25.28 -13.61
N ILE A 161 -12.48 24.42 -13.03
CA ILE A 161 -11.26 23.91 -13.67
C ILE A 161 -11.61 23.11 -14.93
N GLN A 162 -12.66 22.27 -14.89
CA GLN A 162 -13.15 21.56 -16.08
C GLN A 162 -13.65 22.51 -17.15
N LYS A 163 -14.43 23.53 -16.77
CA LYS A 163 -14.96 24.53 -17.70
C LYS A 163 -13.85 25.37 -18.36
N LYS A 164 -12.82 25.78 -17.59
CA LYS A 164 -11.63 26.45 -18.13
C LYS A 164 -10.84 25.54 -19.07
N ALA A 165 -10.72 24.25 -18.75
CA ALA A 165 -10.07 23.28 -19.62
C ALA A 165 -10.85 23.04 -20.93
N GLU A 166 -12.18 22.98 -20.87
CA GLU A 166 -13.04 22.85 -22.06
C GLU A 166 -13.02 24.12 -22.93
N GLN A 167 -13.03 25.31 -22.31
CA GLN A 167 -12.89 26.57 -23.04
C GLN A 167 -11.51 26.66 -23.72
N MET A 168 -10.42 26.34 -23.01
CA MET A 168 -9.08 26.27 -23.60
C MET A 168 -9.02 25.26 -24.75
N HIS A 169 -9.73 24.14 -24.65
CA HIS A 169 -9.80 23.15 -25.72
C HIS A 169 -10.58 23.67 -26.94
N GLN A 170 -11.70 24.36 -26.73
CA GLN A 170 -12.48 24.99 -27.81
C GLN A 170 -11.72 26.12 -28.49
N ASP A 171 -11.08 27.01 -27.72
CA ASP A 171 -10.26 28.10 -28.27
C ASP A 171 -9.08 27.54 -29.10
N LEU A 172 -8.51 26.41 -28.69
CA LEU A 172 -7.43 25.72 -29.39
C LEU A 172 -7.94 25.01 -30.66
N LEU A 173 -9.16 24.45 -30.64
CA LEU A 173 -9.82 23.90 -31.83
C LEU A 173 -10.21 24.98 -32.83
N GLU A 174 -10.69 26.13 -32.37
CA GLU A 174 -11.01 27.29 -33.21
C GLU A 174 -9.75 27.91 -33.80
N PHE A 175 -8.66 27.98 -33.03
CA PHE A 175 -7.33 28.37 -33.52
C PHE A 175 -6.82 27.40 -34.60
N ILE A 176 -6.96 26.09 -34.41
CA ILE A 176 -6.59 25.09 -35.41
C ILE A 176 -7.49 25.18 -36.66
N SER A 177 -8.80 25.38 -36.49
CA SER A 177 -9.77 25.55 -37.59
C SER A 177 -9.44 26.77 -38.45
N ASN A 178 -9.14 27.90 -37.81
CA ASN A 178 -8.76 29.14 -38.49
C ASN A 178 -7.39 29.04 -39.19
N LEU A 179 -6.54 28.10 -38.78
CA LEU A 179 -5.28 27.78 -39.46
C LEU A 179 -5.46 26.84 -40.67
N THR A 180 -6.59 26.12 -40.77
CA THR A 180 -6.83 25.13 -41.84
C THR A 180 -7.60 25.65 -43.06
N ASP A 181 -8.23 26.84 -42.99
CA ASP A 181 -9.07 27.39 -44.07
C ASP A 181 -8.32 28.31 -45.07
N GLY A 182 -6.99 28.39 -45.02
CA GLY A 182 -6.15 29.12 -45.99
C GLY A 182 -5.39 28.19 -46.96
N PRO A 183 -4.98 28.66 -48.17
CA PRO A 183 -4.37 27.80 -49.19
C PRO A 183 -3.05 27.19 -48.68
N THR A 184 -3.03 25.86 -48.56
CA THR A 184 -2.07 25.03 -47.81
C THR A 184 -0.68 24.87 -48.46
N SER A 185 -0.20 25.79 -49.30
CA SER A 185 1.09 25.61 -50.00
C SER A 185 2.23 26.51 -49.54
N ASP A 186 1.98 27.66 -48.88
CA ASP A 186 3.05 28.61 -48.52
C ASP A 186 3.23 28.86 -47.00
N LEU A 187 2.40 28.27 -46.13
CA LEU A 187 2.51 28.51 -44.68
C LEU A 187 3.46 27.55 -43.94
N SER A 188 3.73 26.37 -44.51
CA SER A 188 4.66 25.40 -43.92
C SER A 188 6.12 25.87 -44.02
N SER A 189 6.45 26.84 -44.87
CA SER A 189 7.76 27.48 -44.90
C SER A 189 7.89 28.63 -43.89
N SER A 190 6.76 29.29 -43.56
CA SER A 190 6.74 30.48 -42.70
C SER A 190 6.66 30.17 -41.20
N ILE A 191 6.01 29.06 -40.81
CA ILE A 191 5.98 28.59 -39.41
C ILE A 191 7.34 28.04 -38.97
N TYR A 192 8.15 27.51 -39.89
CA TYR A 192 9.55 27.15 -39.60
C TYR A 192 10.46 28.37 -39.41
N GLN A 193 10.05 29.56 -39.82
CA GLN A 193 10.85 30.79 -39.67
C GLN A 193 10.48 31.61 -38.43
N MET A 194 9.25 31.55 -37.91
CA MET A 194 8.85 32.38 -36.74
C MET A 194 9.35 31.88 -35.38
N ASN A 195 9.92 30.66 -35.28
CA ASN A 195 10.57 30.18 -34.04
C ASN A 195 12.08 30.48 -33.95
N PHE A 196 12.67 31.16 -34.95
CA PHE A 196 14.06 31.63 -34.89
C PHE A 196 14.13 33.12 -35.22
N GLY A 197 13.67 33.93 -34.27
CA GLY A 197 13.80 35.39 -34.29
C GLY A 197 14.41 35.92 -32.99
N SER A 198 15.64 35.51 -32.68
CA SER A 198 16.52 36.32 -31.83
C SER A 198 17.89 36.41 -32.49
N GLU A 199 18.03 37.39 -33.37
CA GLU A 199 19.35 37.91 -33.74
C GLU A 199 19.98 38.53 -32.50
N ASN A 200 20.91 37.78 -31.90
CA ASN A 200 22.05 38.18 -31.06
C ASN A 200 22.31 37.17 -29.93
N SER A 201 22.78 35.97 -30.30
CA SER A 201 23.83 35.29 -29.55
C SER A 201 24.44 34.18 -30.39
N SER A 202 25.73 34.33 -30.64
CA SER A 202 26.63 33.37 -31.25
C SER A 202 26.70 32.08 -30.42
N ASN A 203 26.71 30.93 -31.13
CA ASN A 203 27.04 29.57 -30.66
C ASN A 203 26.05 28.84 -29.73
N SER A 204 24.97 28.28 -30.29
CA SER A 204 24.39 27.06 -29.72
C SER A 204 25.31 25.86 -30.04
N PHE A 205 26.25 25.61 -29.14
CA PHE A 205 26.87 24.30 -29.01
C PHE A 205 25.76 23.26 -28.80
N SER A 206 25.79 22.16 -29.54
CA SER A 206 25.01 20.96 -29.18
C SER A 206 25.61 20.39 -27.89
N LEU A 207 25.23 20.97 -26.75
CA LEU A 207 25.74 20.58 -25.44
C LEU A 207 25.21 19.18 -25.10
N LEU A 208 26.12 18.24 -24.89
CA LEU A 208 25.77 16.94 -24.34
C LEU A 208 25.09 17.14 -22.96
N PRO A 209 24.07 16.34 -22.62
CA PRO A 209 23.46 16.42 -21.30
C PRO A 209 24.53 16.14 -20.22
N PRO A 210 24.46 16.78 -19.03
CA PRO A 210 25.54 16.64 -18.04
C PRO A 210 25.65 15.21 -17.50
N TYR A 211 26.78 14.87 -16.89
CA TYR A 211 26.89 13.62 -16.13
C TYR A 211 25.91 13.60 -14.93
N PRO A 212 25.27 12.47 -14.59
CA PRO A 212 24.39 12.39 -13.42
C PRO A 212 25.20 12.59 -12.12
N LYS A 213 24.85 13.59 -11.30
CA LYS A 213 25.59 13.91 -10.08
C LYS A 213 25.45 12.85 -8.98
N ILE A 214 24.31 12.18 -8.94
CA ILE A 214 23.98 11.10 -8.00
C ILE A 214 23.83 9.84 -8.84
N PHE A 215 24.80 8.93 -8.74
CA PHE A 215 24.89 7.73 -9.56
C PHE A 215 25.57 6.62 -8.77
N TYR A 216 24.76 5.71 -8.20
CA TYR A 216 25.21 4.60 -7.35
C TYR A 216 24.61 3.27 -7.82
N GLY A 217 25.36 2.18 -7.69
CA GLY A 217 24.87 0.80 -7.89
C GLY A 217 24.67 0.42 -9.35
N ARG A 218 25.26 1.16 -10.29
CA ARG A 218 25.18 0.94 -11.75
C ARG A 218 26.53 0.72 -12.40
N GLU A 219 27.57 0.53 -11.61
CA GLU A 219 28.96 0.36 -12.04
C GLU A 219 29.12 -0.95 -12.82
N GLY A 220 28.43 -2.02 -12.38
CA GLY A 220 28.39 -3.30 -13.09
C GLY A 220 27.72 -3.18 -14.47
N ASP A 221 26.52 -2.59 -14.51
CA ASP A 221 25.78 -2.35 -15.77
C ASP A 221 26.61 -1.48 -16.74
N LEU A 222 27.24 -0.42 -16.22
CA LEU A 222 28.13 0.46 -16.98
C LEU A 222 29.32 -0.33 -17.58
N THR A 223 29.96 -1.17 -16.77
CA THR A 223 31.10 -2.00 -17.22
C THR A 223 30.68 -2.96 -18.33
N GLU A 224 29.53 -3.63 -18.21
CA GLU A 224 29.01 -4.55 -19.23
C GLU A 224 28.70 -3.82 -20.55
N ILE A 225 28.11 -2.62 -20.47
CA ILE A 225 27.86 -1.79 -21.65
C ILE A 225 29.19 -1.39 -22.32
N LEU A 226 30.18 -0.94 -21.56
CA LEU A 226 31.48 -0.51 -22.10
C LEU A 226 32.21 -1.67 -22.80
N GLN A 227 32.22 -2.86 -22.19
CA GLN A 227 32.77 -4.07 -22.81
C GLN A 227 32.06 -4.41 -24.12
N THR A 228 30.75 -4.20 -24.19
CA THR A 228 29.97 -4.41 -25.42
C THR A 228 30.28 -3.34 -26.48
N LEU A 229 30.41 -2.08 -26.06
CA LEU A 229 30.76 -0.94 -26.93
C LEU A 229 32.21 -0.93 -27.40
N ALA A 230 33.08 -1.75 -26.80
CA ALA A 230 34.45 -1.96 -27.28
C ALA A 230 34.45 -2.60 -28.69
N GLN A 231 33.45 -3.42 -29.01
CA GLN A 231 33.28 -4.04 -30.33
C GLN A 231 33.09 -2.99 -31.44
N PRO A 232 33.51 -3.27 -32.68
CA PRO A 232 33.30 -2.37 -33.80
C PRO A 232 31.81 -2.23 -34.13
N SER A 233 31.37 -0.99 -34.40
CA SER A 233 29.98 -0.68 -34.79
C SER A 233 28.95 -1.26 -33.83
N ALA A 234 29.18 -1.12 -32.51
CA ALA A 234 28.31 -1.73 -31.51
C ALA A 234 26.93 -1.06 -31.45
N ARG A 235 25.91 -1.87 -31.18
CA ARG A 235 24.48 -1.50 -31.13
C ARG A 235 23.93 -2.01 -29.81
N VAL A 236 23.75 -1.11 -28.86
CA VAL A 236 23.35 -1.43 -27.49
C VAL A 236 22.00 -0.81 -27.19
N ILE A 237 21.20 -1.49 -26.38
CA ILE A 237 19.92 -0.95 -25.91
C ILE A 237 19.77 -1.21 -24.41
N ILE A 238 19.43 -0.16 -23.67
CA ILE A 238 19.12 -0.20 -22.25
C ILE A 238 17.60 -0.28 -22.10
N LEU A 239 17.12 -1.37 -21.49
CA LEU A 239 15.71 -1.70 -21.33
C LEU A 239 15.28 -1.63 -19.86
N GLY A 240 13.98 -1.53 -19.57
CA GLY A 240 13.43 -1.58 -18.22
C GLY A 240 12.27 -0.62 -17.97
N ALA A 241 11.74 -0.66 -16.74
CA ALA A 241 10.59 0.14 -16.31
C ALA A 241 10.83 1.67 -16.38
N GLY A 242 9.75 2.45 -16.39
CA GLY A 242 9.83 3.92 -16.21
C GLY A 242 10.52 4.27 -14.89
N GLY A 243 11.34 5.32 -14.84
CA GLY A 243 12.01 5.75 -13.60
C GLY A 243 13.15 4.84 -13.08
N ILE A 244 13.52 3.76 -13.79
CA ILE A 244 14.54 2.80 -13.34
C ILE A 244 16.00 3.27 -13.54
N GLY A 245 16.21 4.44 -14.16
CA GLY A 245 17.54 5.05 -14.35
C GLY A 245 18.20 4.82 -15.72
N LYS A 246 17.47 4.38 -16.75
CA LYS A 246 18.03 4.11 -18.11
C LYS A 246 18.75 5.32 -18.71
N THR A 247 18.10 6.49 -18.71
CA THR A 247 18.67 7.74 -19.24
C THR A 247 19.90 8.18 -18.44
N SER A 248 19.90 8.00 -17.11
CA SER A 248 21.07 8.29 -16.27
C SER A 248 22.24 7.38 -16.63
N LEU A 249 22.00 6.08 -16.84
CA LEU A 249 23.04 5.14 -17.28
C LEU A 249 23.57 5.48 -18.68
N ALA A 250 22.69 5.82 -19.63
CA ALA A 250 23.10 6.25 -20.97
C ALA A 250 23.99 7.52 -20.92
N ARG A 251 23.66 8.48 -20.05
CA ARG A 251 24.49 9.67 -19.81
C ARG A 251 25.82 9.32 -19.16
N ALA A 252 25.86 8.38 -18.22
CA ALA A 252 27.11 7.92 -17.63
C ALA A 252 28.04 7.29 -18.67
N VAL A 253 27.50 6.46 -19.57
CA VAL A 253 28.24 5.88 -20.71
C VAL A 253 28.78 6.98 -21.62
N LEU A 254 27.95 7.95 -22.00
CA LEU A 254 28.30 9.05 -22.90
C LEU A 254 29.53 9.86 -22.43
N HIS A 255 29.72 9.98 -21.11
CA HIS A 255 30.80 10.72 -20.47
C HIS A 255 31.97 9.84 -20.01
N HIS A 256 31.88 8.52 -20.14
CA HIS A 256 32.95 7.62 -19.69
C HIS A 256 34.23 7.84 -20.51
N SER A 257 35.39 7.77 -19.86
CA SER A 257 36.70 8.08 -20.46
C SER A 257 37.00 7.23 -21.71
N GLU A 258 36.66 5.94 -21.69
CA GLU A 258 36.84 5.07 -22.86
C GLU A 258 36.01 5.52 -24.07
N ILE A 259 34.79 6.03 -23.84
CA ILE A 259 33.91 6.53 -24.89
C ILE A 259 34.39 7.89 -25.39
N THR A 260 34.86 8.77 -24.50
CA THR A 260 35.37 10.09 -24.88
C THR A 260 36.67 10.02 -25.68
N VAL A 261 37.52 9.04 -25.39
CA VAL A 261 38.76 8.77 -26.14
C VAL A 261 38.46 8.13 -27.49
N LYS A 262 37.49 7.20 -27.56
CA LYS A 262 37.15 6.48 -28.80
C LYS A 262 36.34 7.33 -29.79
N PHE A 263 35.48 8.22 -29.29
CA PHE A 263 34.55 9.00 -30.10
C PHE A 263 34.63 10.49 -29.77
N GLU A 264 35.26 11.25 -30.65
CA GLU A 264 35.25 12.72 -30.58
C GLU A 264 33.83 13.24 -30.84
N HIS A 265 33.15 12.68 -31.85
CA HIS A 265 31.79 13.04 -32.24
C HIS A 265 30.76 12.20 -31.48
N ARG A 266 30.16 12.82 -30.48
CA ARG A 266 29.12 12.23 -29.63
C ARG A 266 27.84 13.02 -29.74
N PHE A 267 26.71 12.32 -29.84
CA PHE A 267 25.39 12.92 -29.98
C PHE A 267 24.42 12.28 -29.00
N PHE A 268 23.56 13.11 -28.41
CA PHE A 268 22.47 12.65 -27.57
C PHE A 268 21.17 13.25 -28.10
N VAL A 269 20.26 12.39 -28.55
CA VAL A 269 18.99 12.78 -29.18
C VAL A 269 17.86 12.20 -28.35
N THR A 270 16.98 13.07 -27.83
CA THR A 270 15.74 12.64 -27.19
C THR A 270 14.66 12.45 -28.25
N ALA A 271 14.05 11.27 -28.31
CA ALA A 271 12.99 10.92 -29.24
C ALA A 271 11.58 11.13 -28.64
N ASP A 272 11.46 11.90 -27.57
CA ASP A 272 10.23 12.08 -26.78
C ASP A 272 9.10 12.80 -27.53
N SER A 273 9.42 13.51 -28.62
CA SER A 273 8.44 14.18 -29.48
C SER A 273 8.25 13.52 -30.85
N ALA A 274 8.93 12.41 -31.15
CA ALA A 274 8.81 11.71 -32.43
C ALA A 274 7.93 10.47 -32.29
N THR A 275 6.79 10.49 -32.96
CA THR A 275 5.83 9.38 -33.03
C THR A 275 5.99 8.53 -34.30
N THR A 276 6.71 9.06 -35.30
CA THR A 276 6.96 8.41 -36.60
C THR A 276 8.44 8.32 -36.95
N SER A 277 8.78 7.45 -37.91
CA SER A 277 10.15 7.36 -38.42
C SER A 277 10.63 8.66 -39.07
N THR A 278 9.75 9.40 -39.73
CA THR A 278 10.08 10.68 -40.37
C THR A 278 10.42 11.74 -39.33
N GLU A 279 9.62 11.85 -38.28
CA GLU A 279 9.90 12.75 -37.15
C GLU A 279 11.21 12.38 -36.44
N LEU A 280 11.46 11.09 -36.20
CA LEU A 280 12.71 10.62 -35.60
C LEU A 280 13.92 11.02 -36.45
N THR A 281 13.86 10.81 -37.76
CA THR A 281 14.95 11.23 -38.67
C THR A 281 15.11 12.75 -38.70
N GLY A 282 14.00 13.50 -38.59
CA GLY A 282 13.99 14.96 -38.44
C GLY A 282 14.72 15.43 -37.20
N LEU A 283 14.44 14.83 -36.03
CA LEU A 283 15.10 15.15 -34.77
C LEU A 283 16.60 14.86 -34.81
N ILE A 284 17.00 13.72 -35.38
CA ILE A 284 18.42 13.39 -35.56
C ILE A 284 19.07 14.42 -36.50
N GLY A 285 18.45 14.71 -37.64
CA GLY A 285 18.94 15.69 -38.60
C GLY A 285 19.15 17.08 -37.98
N LEU A 286 18.25 17.51 -37.10
CA LEU A 286 18.37 18.76 -36.34
C LEU A 286 19.61 18.77 -35.43
N HIS A 287 19.85 17.69 -34.68
CA HIS A 287 21.04 17.56 -33.82
C HIS A 287 22.35 17.52 -34.62
N LEU A 288 22.29 16.97 -35.84
CA LEU A 288 23.39 16.95 -36.80
C LEU A 288 23.55 18.27 -37.57
N LYS A 289 22.68 19.26 -37.33
CA LYS A 289 22.63 20.56 -38.05
C LYS A 289 22.45 20.41 -39.56
N LEU A 290 21.73 19.38 -39.99
CA LEU A 290 21.37 19.14 -41.39
C LEU A 290 20.24 20.09 -41.82
N LYS A 291 20.26 20.52 -43.08
CA LYS A 291 19.19 21.35 -43.63
C LYS A 291 17.93 20.51 -43.84
N PRO A 292 16.72 21.04 -43.51
CA PRO A 292 15.47 20.38 -43.86
C PRO A 292 15.43 20.07 -45.36
N GLY A 293 15.06 18.86 -45.73
CA GLY A 293 15.01 18.44 -47.13
C GLY A 293 14.05 17.27 -47.36
N LYS A 294 13.73 16.99 -48.62
CA LYS A 294 12.67 16.04 -49.03
C LYS A 294 12.86 14.61 -48.50
N ASN A 295 14.10 14.19 -48.22
CA ASN A 295 14.39 12.86 -47.66
C ASN A 295 15.41 12.98 -46.53
N MET A 296 14.92 13.22 -45.32
CA MET A 296 15.77 13.37 -44.14
C MET A 296 16.49 12.07 -43.78
N THR A 297 15.82 10.92 -43.90
CA THR A 297 16.40 9.59 -43.68
C THR A 297 17.69 9.40 -44.47
N ARG A 298 17.66 9.70 -45.78
CA ARG A 298 18.84 9.59 -46.64
C ARG A 298 19.96 10.52 -46.19
N GLN A 299 19.64 11.78 -45.86
CA GLN A 299 20.63 12.75 -45.42
C GLN A 299 21.32 12.34 -44.12
N VAL A 300 20.56 11.84 -43.14
CA VAL A 300 21.11 11.34 -41.87
C VAL A 300 22.03 10.15 -42.11
N VAL A 301 21.62 9.18 -42.93
CA VAL A 301 22.43 8.00 -43.26
C VAL A 301 23.70 8.40 -44.02
N GLU A 302 23.61 9.35 -44.95
CA GLU A 302 24.75 9.83 -45.75
C GLU A 302 25.74 10.65 -44.92
N TYR A 303 25.24 11.42 -43.95
CA TYR A 303 26.07 12.08 -42.94
C TYR A 303 26.89 11.06 -42.16
N PHE A 304 26.24 10.08 -41.49
CA PHE A 304 26.96 9.11 -40.68
C PHE A 304 27.87 8.17 -41.49
N ARG A 305 27.58 7.96 -42.78
CA ARG A 305 28.45 7.18 -43.68
C ARG A 305 29.74 7.92 -44.02
N SER A 306 29.69 9.25 -44.13
CA SER A 306 30.83 10.09 -44.49
C SER A 306 31.56 10.67 -43.28
N ALA A 307 30.91 10.67 -42.11
CA ALA A 307 31.47 11.14 -40.86
C ALA A 307 32.59 10.21 -40.34
N PRO A 308 33.55 10.75 -39.55
CA PRO A 308 34.44 9.93 -38.73
C PRO A 308 33.64 9.06 -37.72
N PRO A 309 34.27 8.12 -36.99
CA PRO A 309 33.60 7.31 -35.99
C PRO A 309 32.78 8.15 -35.01
N CYS A 310 31.47 7.88 -34.95
CA CYS A 310 30.52 8.62 -34.13
C CYS A 310 29.85 7.71 -33.09
N PHE A 311 29.49 8.30 -31.95
CA PHE A 311 28.64 7.66 -30.95
C PHE A 311 27.31 8.40 -30.81
N LEU A 312 26.20 7.71 -31.11
CA LEU A 312 24.86 8.26 -31.04
C LEU A 312 24.07 7.62 -29.89
N VAL A 313 23.49 8.44 -29.03
CA VAL A 313 22.50 8.01 -28.02
C VAL A 313 21.11 8.42 -28.46
N LEU A 314 20.19 7.45 -28.57
CA LEU A 314 18.76 7.63 -28.83
C LEU A 314 17.98 7.38 -27.54
N ASP A 315 17.59 8.44 -26.84
CA ASP A 315 16.86 8.32 -25.57
C ASP A 315 15.34 8.34 -25.80
N ASN A 316 14.59 7.50 -25.08
CA ASN A 316 13.13 7.34 -25.19
C ASN A 316 12.66 6.91 -26.60
N LEU A 317 13.36 5.96 -27.22
CA LEU A 317 13.05 5.49 -28.58
C LEU A 317 11.65 4.85 -28.68
N GLU A 318 11.05 4.43 -27.55
CA GLU A 318 9.70 3.87 -27.51
C GLU A 318 8.63 4.82 -28.06
N THR A 319 8.77 6.14 -27.93
CA THR A 319 7.76 7.09 -28.43
C THR A 319 7.51 6.91 -29.93
N SER A 320 8.59 6.64 -30.68
CA SER A 320 8.53 6.44 -32.13
C SER A 320 8.24 4.98 -32.51
N TRP A 321 8.67 4.02 -31.70
CA TRP A 321 8.62 2.59 -32.02
C TRP A 321 7.34 1.88 -31.54
N GLU A 322 6.72 2.38 -30.47
CA GLU A 322 5.56 1.74 -29.85
C GLU A 322 4.28 1.78 -30.73
N PRO A 323 3.95 2.88 -31.45
CA PRO A 323 2.79 2.91 -32.32
C PRO A 323 2.89 1.87 -33.45
N MET A 324 1.88 1.01 -33.60
CA MET A 324 1.93 -0.12 -34.54
C MET A 324 2.13 0.32 -36.00
N GLU A 325 1.56 1.47 -36.38
CA GLU A 325 1.62 2.00 -37.74
C GLU A 325 3.02 2.49 -38.13
N SER A 326 3.79 3.04 -37.18
CA SER A 326 5.13 3.58 -37.43
C SER A 326 6.25 2.58 -37.13
N ARG A 327 5.97 1.55 -36.33
CA ARG A 327 6.95 0.56 -35.85
C ARG A 327 7.80 -0.05 -36.95
N ALA A 328 7.19 -0.51 -38.04
CA ALA A 328 7.91 -1.15 -39.15
C ALA A 328 8.90 -0.18 -39.84
N GLY A 329 8.52 1.08 -39.98
CA GLY A 329 9.37 2.13 -40.57
C GLY A 329 10.52 2.52 -39.65
N VAL A 330 10.28 2.60 -38.34
CA VAL A 330 11.35 2.84 -37.35
C VAL A 330 12.35 1.68 -37.36
N GLU A 331 11.89 0.44 -37.36
CA GLU A 331 12.78 -0.73 -37.44
C GLU A 331 13.60 -0.77 -38.74
N GLU A 332 13.01 -0.36 -39.86
CA GLU A 332 13.71 -0.24 -41.14
C GLU A 332 14.77 0.87 -41.10
N PHE A 333 14.48 2.01 -40.49
CA PHE A 333 15.46 3.07 -40.27
C PHE A 333 16.60 2.63 -39.32
N LEU A 334 16.28 1.96 -38.21
CA LEU A 334 17.29 1.42 -37.30
C LEU A 334 18.16 0.36 -37.98
N SER A 335 17.60 -0.44 -38.91
CA SER A 335 18.37 -1.35 -39.75
C SER A 335 19.37 -0.59 -40.63
N LEU A 336 18.98 0.55 -41.23
CA LEU A 336 19.89 1.38 -42.01
C LEU A 336 21.02 1.94 -41.15
N LEU A 337 20.74 2.39 -39.92
CA LEU A 337 21.77 2.82 -38.97
C LEU A 337 22.68 1.66 -38.57
N ALA A 338 22.11 0.47 -38.41
CA ALA A 338 22.85 -0.73 -38.06
C ALA A 338 23.87 -1.13 -39.14
N ASP A 339 23.63 -0.83 -40.42
CA ASP A 339 24.56 -1.16 -41.51
C ASP A 339 25.75 -0.20 -41.63
N LEU A 340 25.82 0.85 -40.80
CA LEU A 340 26.88 1.85 -40.86
C LEU A 340 28.08 1.42 -40.00
N PRO A 341 29.26 1.13 -40.59
CA PRO A 341 30.41 0.64 -39.83
C PRO A 341 31.05 1.72 -38.94
N GLN A 342 30.91 2.99 -39.31
CA GLN A 342 31.44 4.14 -38.56
C GLN A 342 30.55 4.53 -37.36
N LEU A 343 29.32 4.01 -37.29
CA LEU A 343 28.35 4.39 -36.26
C LEU A 343 28.29 3.34 -35.17
N THR A 344 28.59 3.76 -33.95
CA THR A 344 28.24 3.03 -32.72
C THR A 344 27.06 3.74 -32.09
N TRP A 345 26.06 3.01 -31.62
CA TRP A 345 24.90 3.66 -31.03
C TRP A 345 24.30 2.89 -29.86
N LEU A 346 23.68 3.66 -28.98
CA LEU A 346 23.00 3.21 -27.79
C LEU A 346 21.58 3.76 -27.80
N ALA A 347 20.59 2.93 -27.52
CA ALA A 347 19.22 3.38 -27.32
C ALA A 347 18.76 3.14 -25.88
N THR A 348 17.83 3.95 -25.39
CA THR A 348 17.06 3.63 -24.17
C THR A 348 15.61 3.44 -24.56
N MET A 349 14.98 2.41 -24.00
CA MET A 349 13.56 2.14 -24.21
C MET A 349 12.87 1.59 -22.97
N ARG A 350 11.59 1.92 -22.80
CA ARG A 350 10.71 1.23 -21.85
C ARG A 350 10.42 -0.19 -22.31
N GLY A 351 10.14 -1.04 -21.33
CA GLY A 351 9.83 -2.44 -21.59
C GLY A 351 11.06 -3.34 -21.68
N ALA A 352 10.83 -4.58 -22.08
CA ALA A 352 11.85 -5.63 -22.20
C ALA A 352 12.03 -6.14 -23.64
N GLU A 353 11.30 -5.57 -24.60
CA GLU A 353 11.34 -5.98 -26.01
C GLU A 353 12.28 -5.07 -26.82
N ARG A 354 13.09 -5.68 -27.68
CA ARG A 354 14.00 -4.95 -28.57
C ARG A 354 13.35 -4.75 -29.94
N PRO A 355 13.56 -3.59 -30.60
CA PRO A 355 13.23 -3.42 -32.01
C PRO A 355 13.78 -4.55 -32.88
N ALA A 356 12.96 -5.06 -33.80
CA ALA A 356 13.37 -6.06 -34.76
C ALA A 356 14.26 -5.45 -35.86
N LYS A 357 14.72 -6.28 -36.80
CA LYS A 357 15.61 -5.91 -37.93
C LYS A 357 16.98 -5.32 -37.56
N VAL A 358 17.29 -5.18 -36.27
CA VAL A 358 18.62 -4.79 -35.78
C VAL A 358 19.35 -6.02 -35.22
N ARG A 359 20.57 -6.27 -35.72
CA ARG A 359 21.47 -7.24 -35.10
C ARG A 359 22.16 -6.60 -33.89
N TRP A 360 21.44 -6.60 -32.75
CA TRP A 360 21.95 -6.09 -31.47
C TRP A 360 23.25 -6.79 -31.06
N THR A 361 24.20 -6.01 -30.54
CA THR A 361 25.51 -6.53 -30.12
C THR A 361 25.34 -7.39 -28.87
N ARG A 362 26.11 -8.48 -28.78
CA ARG A 362 26.09 -9.43 -27.66
C ARG A 362 27.32 -9.24 -26.77
N PRO A 363 27.26 -9.56 -25.47
CA PRO A 363 26.09 -10.08 -24.74
C PRO A 363 24.95 -9.05 -24.61
N PHE A 364 23.74 -9.53 -24.38
CA PHE A 364 22.59 -8.65 -24.18
C PHE A 364 22.49 -8.22 -22.73
N LEU A 365 22.50 -6.91 -22.50
CA LEU A 365 22.16 -6.35 -21.20
C LEU A 365 20.70 -6.72 -20.86
N PRO A 366 20.41 -7.38 -19.72
CA PRO A 366 19.05 -7.62 -19.28
C PRO A 366 18.33 -6.29 -18.97
N PRO A 367 16.99 -6.25 -18.96
CA PRO A 367 16.26 -5.08 -18.48
C PRO A 367 16.74 -4.69 -17.07
N LEU A 368 16.96 -3.38 -16.85
CA LEU A 368 17.48 -2.88 -15.60
C LEU A 368 16.54 -3.24 -14.44
N LYS A 369 17.15 -3.77 -13.37
CA LYS A 369 16.48 -4.06 -12.09
C LYS A 369 16.50 -2.84 -11.18
N PRO A 370 15.68 -2.79 -10.11
CA PRO A 370 15.83 -1.79 -9.05
C PRO A 370 17.24 -1.81 -8.43
N LEU A 371 17.59 -0.76 -7.70
CA LEU A 371 18.88 -0.69 -7.02
C LEU A 371 18.98 -1.75 -5.92
N SER A 372 20.21 -2.12 -5.56
CA SER A 372 20.44 -2.86 -4.31
C SER A 372 20.07 -1.97 -3.12
N ASP A 373 19.77 -2.59 -1.97
CA ASP A 373 19.47 -1.84 -0.74
C ASP A 373 20.60 -0.86 -0.38
N SER A 374 21.85 -1.27 -0.57
CA SER A 374 23.02 -0.42 -0.33
C SER A 374 23.06 0.80 -1.24
N ALA A 375 22.87 0.62 -2.55
CA ALA A 375 22.91 1.72 -3.52
C ALA A 375 21.68 2.62 -3.42
N ALA A 376 20.51 2.07 -3.10
CA ALA A 376 19.31 2.83 -2.81
C ALA A 376 19.51 3.71 -1.57
N ARG A 377 20.14 3.17 -0.52
CA ARG A 377 20.50 3.92 0.68
C ARG A 377 21.53 5.01 0.40
N GLU A 378 22.57 4.74 -0.38
CA GLU A 378 23.54 5.76 -0.80
C GLU A 378 22.87 6.87 -1.61
N THR A 379 21.98 6.50 -2.53
CA THR A 379 21.19 7.47 -3.31
C THR A 379 20.30 8.32 -2.42
N PHE A 380 19.64 7.71 -1.43
CA PHE A 380 18.79 8.39 -0.47
C PHE A 380 19.60 9.38 0.39
N LEU A 381 20.72 8.93 0.96
CA LEU A 381 21.59 9.74 1.83
C LEU A 381 22.34 10.84 1.07
N ALA A 382 22.52 10.70 -0.25
CA ALA A 382 23.07 11.75 -1.09
C ALA A 382 22.07 12.89 -1.36
N ILE A 383 20.79 12.71 -1.02
CA ILE A 383 19.71 13.68 -1.25
C ILE A 383 19.17 14.21 0.08
N ALA A 384 18.79 13.33 1.00
CA ALA A 384 18.24 13.70 2.29
C ALA A 384 19.36 13.96 3.31
N ASP A 385 19.56 15.21 3.70
CA ASP A 385 20.55 15.60 4.71
C ASP A 385 19.91 15.52 6.11
N GLY A 386 20.46 14.69 7.00
CA GLY A 386 19.93 14.55 8.34
C GLY A 386 20.35 13.27 9.09
N SER A 387 20.37 13.35 10.42
CA SER A 387 20.62 12.21 11.31
C SER A 387 19.35 11.35 11.47
N HIS A 388 18.98 10.62 10.42
CA HIS A 388 17.85 9.70 10.42
C HIS A 388 18.25 8.31 10.93
N LYS A 389 17.29 7.58 11.53
CA LYS A 389 17.53 6.20 11.95
C LYS A 389 17.57 5.29 10.74
N LEU A 390 18.56 4.39 10.70
CA LEU A 390 18.73 3.44 9.59
C LEU A 390 17.48 2.59 9.36
N GLU A 391 16.80 2.18 10.44
CA GLU A 391 15.55 1.41 10.37
C GLU A 391 14.41 2.17 9.67
N GLU A 392 14.32 3.49 9.84
CA GLU A 392 13.29 4.31 9.18
C GLU A 392 13.59 4.47 7.69
N ILE A 393 14.87 4.67 7.36
CA ILE A 393 15.33 4.71 5.96
C ILE A 393 15.00 3.39 5.27
N ASP A 394 15.34 2.26 5.89
CA ASP A 394 15.08 0.94 5.31
C ASP A 394 13.59 0.68 5.09
N ARG A 395 12.73 1.11 6.03
CA ARG A 395 11.27 1.05 5.84
C ARG A 395 10.80 1.93 4.69
N ILE A 396 11.34 3.13 4.51
CA ILE A 396 11.01 4.00 3.38
C ILE A 396 11.46 3.37 2.06
N LEU A 397 12.68 2.83 1.99
CA LEU A 397 13.22 2.21 0.80
C LEU A 397 12.39 1.01 0.35
N GLN A 398 11.90 0.20 1.30
CA GLN A 398 10.94 -0.88 1.03
C GLN A 398 9.65 -0.40 0.34
N LEU A 399 9.16 0.81 0.65
CA LEU A 399 7.97 1.39 0.01
C LEU A 399 8.23 1.85 -1.43
N THR A 400 9.49 2.10 -1.78
CA THR A 400 9.91 2.51 -3.13
C THR A 400 10.33 1.33 -4.00
N ASP A 401 10.45 0.13 -3.42
CA ASP A 401 11.04 -1.06 -4.06
C ASP A 401 12.43 -0.76 -4.67
N ASN A 402 13.18 0.16 -4.05
CA ASN A 402 14.48 0.68 -4.51
C ASN A 402 14.48 1.21 -5.96
N MET A 403 13.33 1.68 -6.46
CA MET A 403 13.26 2.33 -7.77
C MET A 403 13.93 3.71 -7.68
N PRO A 404 14.99 4.01 -8.47
CA PRO A 404 15.76 5.25 -8.35
C PRO A 404 14.91 6.53 -8.31
N LEU A 405 13.94 6.66 -9.24
CA LEU A 405 13.08 7.84 -9.27
C LEU A 405 12.24 7.97 -7.99
N ALA A 406 11.64 6.87 -7.50
CA ALA A 406 10.85 6.89 -6.28
C ALA A 406 11.72 7.17 -5.04
N VAL A 407 12.93 6.61 -4.98
CA VAL A 407 13.93 6.89 -3.93
C VAL A 407 14.28 8.38 -3.92
N SER A 408 14.63 8.95 -5.09
CA SER A 408 14.95 10.39 -5.18
C SER A 408 13.77 11.27 -4.77
N LEU A 409 12.55 10.94 -5.18
CA LEU A 409 11.36 11.72 -4.85
C LEU A 409 11.07 11.70 -3.33
N ILE A 410 11.11 10.53 -2.69
CA ILE A 410 10.92 10.47 -1.23
C ILE A 410 12.07 11.14 -0.50
N ALA A 411 13.33 10.94 -0.94
CA ALA A 411 14.47 11.54 -0.26
C ALA A 411 14.38 13.07 -0.24
N ASN A 412 13.94 13.71 -1.34
CA ASN A 412 13.71 15.16 -1.35
C ASN A 412 12.60 15.59 -0.37
N LEU A 413 11.56 14.78 -0.16
CA LEU A 413 10.52 15.08 0.82
C LEU A 413 11.02 14.89 2.26
N VAL A 414 11.81 13.85 2.50
CA VAL A 414 12.41 13.58 3.81
C VAL A 414 13.38 14.69 4.22
N ASP A 415 14.15 15.24 3.27
CA ASP A 415 15.04 16.38 3.52
C ASP A 415 14.33 17.56 4.18
N HIS A 416 13.04 17.74 3.88
CA HIS A 416 12.23 18.85 4.42
C HIS A 416 11.37 18.44 5.63
N GLU A 417 10.85 17.22 5.66
CA GLU A 417 9.80 16.80 6.61
C GLU A 417 10.23 15.74 7.63
N GLY A 418 11.31 15.00 7.35
CA GLY A 418 11.83 13.90 8.16
C GLY A 418 11.12 12.55 7.95
N CYS A 419 11.84 11.45 8.22
CA CYS A 419 11.37 10.09 7.93
C CYS A 419 10.07 9.71 8.63
N SER A 420 9.91 10.03 9.93
CA SER A 420 8.74 9.60 10.70
C SER A 420 7.43 10.22 10.17
N ASN A 421 7.47 11.48 9.74
CA ASN A 421 6.32 12.18 9.15
C ASN A 421 5.95 11.58 7.79
N ILE A 422 6.96 11.32 6.94
CA ILE A 422 6.74 10.69 5.63
C ILE A 422 6.16 9.29 5.77
N LEU A 423 6.66 8.49 6.72
CA LEU A 423 6.11 7.17 7.01
C LEU A 423 4.64 7.24 7.46
N ALA A 424 4.27 8.22 8.29
CA ALA A 424 2.89 8.42 8.72
C ALA A 424 1.97 8.88 7.57
N ARG A 425 2.45 9.79 6.71
CA ARG A 425 1.69 10.29 5.54
C ARG A 425 1.54 9.24 4.45
N TRP A 426 2.52 8.35 4.28
CA TRP A 426 2.48 7.31 3.26
C TRP A 426 1.20 6.47 3.34
N GLU A 427 0.72 6.14 4.53
CA GLU A 427 -0.52 5.36 4.69
C GLU A 427 -1.74 6.04 4.06
N ALA A 428 -1.82 7.37 4.13
CA ALA A 428 -2.93 8.15 3.58
C ALA A 428 -2.73 8.51 2.09
N GLU A 429 -1.50 8.85 1.68
CA GLU A 429 -1.23 9.47 0.38
C GLU A 429 -0.64 8.51 -0.66
N LYS A 430 0.05 7.44 -0.24
CA LYS A 430 0.63 6.41 -1.13
C LYS A 430 1.45 7.03 -2.28
N THR A 431 1.17 6.65 -3.52
CA THR A 431 1.81 7.17 -4.74
C THR A 431 1.54 8.65 -5.03
N LEU A 432 0.54 9.26 -4.41
CA LEU A 432 0.31 10.71 -4.55
C LEU A 432 1.46 11.50 -3.91
N LEU A 433 2.06 10.97 -2.84
CA LEU A 433 3.25 11.52 -2.21
C LEU A 433 4.42 11.60 -3.22
N LEU A 434 4.52 10.64 -4.13
CA LEU A 434 5.52 10.58 -5.20
C LEU A 434 5.18 11.44 -6.43
N SER A 435 4.08 12.20 -6.37
CA SER A 435 3.61 13.05 -7.47
C SER A 435 3.54 14.54 -7.12
N ALA A 436 3.85 14.91 -5.88
CA ALA A 436 3.76 16.29 -5.36
C ALA A 436 4.87 17.25 -5.84
N GLY A 437 5.71 16.84 -6.80
CA GLY A 437 6.74 17.69 -7.41
C GLY A 437 6.20 18.55 -8.56
N ASN A 438 6.65 19.80 -8.65
CA ASN A 438 6.19 20.84 -9.60
C ASN A 438 6.37 20.52 -11.11
N ASP A 439 6.95 19.38 -11.49
CA ASP A 439 7.25 19.08 -12.88
C ASP A 439 6.46 17.86 -13.38
N ARG A 440 5.47 18.09 -14.27
CA ARG A 440 4.59 17.06 -14.86
C ARG A 440 5.37 15.91 -15.50
N ARG A 441 6.59 16.15 -15.98
CA ARG A 441 7.51 15.16 -16.58
C ARG A 441 8.29 14.32 -15.55
N SER A 442 8.29 14.72 -14.27
CA SER A 442 8.97 14.05 -13.16
C SER A 442 8.05 13.19 -12.29
N SER A 443 6.73 13.24 -12.52
CA SER A 443 5.77 12.45 -11.74
C SER A 443 5.85 10.97 -12.09
N LEU A 444 6.11 10.14 -11.09
CA LEU A 444 6.15 8.69 -11.23
C LEU A 444 4.84 8.17 -11.86
N ASN A 445 3.71 8.75 -11.48
CA ASN A 445 2.38 8.45 -11.99
C ASN A 445 2.26 8.66 -13.51
N ALA A 446 2.77 9.78 -14.06
CA ALA A 446 2.76 9.98 -15.51
C ALA A 446 3.59 8.91 -16.22
N SER A 447 4.71 8.49 -15.63
CA SER A 447 5.53 7.42 -16.21
C SER A 447 4.77 6.08 -16.25
N ILE A 448 4.01 5.74 -15.20
CA ILE A 448 3.20 4.52 -15.16
C ILE A 448 2.06 4.62 -16.17
N GLN A 449 1.39 5.76 -16.25
CA GLN A 449 0.28 5.99 -17.17
C GLN A 449 0.68 5.85 -18.64
N ILE A 450 1.87 6.33 -19.02
CA ILE A 450 2.40 6.14 -20.39
C ILE A 450 2.54 4.64 -20.73
N SER A 451 3.02 3.82 -19.79
CA SER A 451 3.13 2.38 -20.00
C SER A 451 1.77 1.68 -20.09
N LEU A 452 0.78 2.13 -19.32
CA LEU A 452 -0.60 1.61 -19.37
C LEU A 452 -1.32 1.98 -20.67
N SER A 453 -1.07 3.18 -21.19
CA SER A 453 -1.62 3.64 -22.48
C SER A 453 -0.87 3.09 -23.70
N SER A 454 0.08 2.17 -23.51
CA SER A 454 0.79 1.56 -24.64
C SER A 454 -0.16 0.72 -25.51
N PRO A 455 -0.03 0.76 -26.86
CA PRO A 455 -0.80 -0.09 -27.78
C PRO A 455 -0.82 -1.58 -27.39
N ARG A 456 0.25 -2.11 -26.81
CA ARG A 456 0.31 -3.52 -26.36
C ARG A 456 -0.61 -3.80 -25.18
N MET A 457 -0.65 -2.89 -24.19
CA MET A 457 -1.58 -2.99 -23.08
C MET A 457 -3.02 -2.86 -23.56
N ILE A 458 -3.30 -1.86 -24.42
CA ILE A 458 -4.64 -1.61 -24.95
C ILE A 458 -5.14 -2.80 -25.79
N SER A 459 -4.25 -3.45 -26.55
CA SER A 459 -4.62 -4.59 -27.40
C SER A 459 -5.08 -5.84 -26.65
N LEU A 460 -4.74 -5.96 -25.36
CA LEU A 460 -5.10 -7.11 -24.54
C LEU A 460 -5.60 -6.65 -23.15
N PRO A 461 -6.89 -6.32 -23.01
CA PRO A 461 -7.47 -5.80 -21.76
C PRO A 461 -7.23 -6.71 -20.53
N GLY A 462 -7.16 -8.03 -20.74
CA GLY A 462 -6.84 -8.99 -19.67
C GLY A 462 -5.46 -8.79 -19.02
N ALA A 463 -4.52 -8.11 -19.69
CA ALA A 463 -3.24 -7.72 -19.09
C ALA A 463 -3.43 -6.67 -18.00
N GLN A 464 -4.35 -5.72 -18.19
CA GLN A 464 -4.70 -4.74 -17.16
C GLN A 464 -5.42 -5.43 -15.99
N ASP A 465 -6.34 -6.37 -16.25
CA ASP A 465 -6.99 -7.16 -15.20
C ASP A 465 -5.97 -7.96 -14.36
N LEU A 466 -4.98 -8.57 -15.02
CA LEU A 466 -3.92 -9.30 -14.34
C LEU A 466 -3.04 -8.35 -13.51
N LEU A 467 -2.72 -7.16 -14.02
CA LEU A 467 -1.97 -6.15 -13.29
C LEU A 467 -2.75 -5.63 -12.07
N SER A 468 -4.06 -5.43 -12.21
CA SER A 468 -4.97 -5.09 -11.11
C SER A 468 -4.95 -6.16 -10.02
N LEU A 469 -4.93 -7.45 -10.38
CA LEU A 469 -4.78 -8.52 -9.38
C LEU A 469 -3.38 -8.51 -8.74
N LEU A 470 -2.30 -8.37 -9.53
CA LEU A 470 -0.94 -8.28 -9.00
C LEU A 470 -0.75 -7.08 -8.07
N SER A 471 -1.53 -6.01 -8.25
CA SER A 471 -1.48 -4.82 -7.39
C SER A 471 -1.73 -5.17 -5.91
N ILE A 472 -2.60 -6.13 -5.62
CA ILE A 472 -2.93 -6.58 -4.26
C ILE A 472 -2.14 -7.82 -3.81
N LEU A 473 -1.20 -8.33 -4.62
CA LEU A 473 -0.44 -9.55 -4.35
C LEU A 473 1.06 -9.23 -4.15
N PRO A 474 1.50 -8.90 -2.91
CA PRO A 474 2.88 -8.49 -2.64
C PRO A 474 3.93 -9.58 -2.92
N ASP A 475 3.56 -10.86 -2.89
CA ASP A 475 4.48 -11.97 -3.21
C ASP A 475 4.42 -12.37 -4.69
N GLY A 476 3.53 -11.72 -5.48
CA GLY A 476 3.29 -12.07 -6.87
C GLY A 476 2.73 -13.48 -7.05
N LEU A 477 2.77 -13.99 -8.29
CA LEU A 477 2.29 -15.33 -8.65
C LEU A 477 3.30 -16.08 -9.52
N SER A 478 3.52 -17.35 -9.24
CA SER A 478 4.23 -18.25 -10.15
C SER A 478 3.38 -18.60 -11.37
N GLU A 479 4.03 -19.12 -12.41
CA GLU A 479 3.31 -19.61 -13.60
C GLU A 479 2.37 -20.79 -13.29
N VAL A 480 2.76 -21.65 -12.33
CA VAL A 480 1.94 -22.77 -11.89
C VAL A 480 0.65 -22.27 -11.23
N GLU A 481 0.75 -21.26 -10.37
CA GLU A 481 -0.41 -20.63 -9.73
C GLU A 481 -1.30 -19.94 -10.76
N LEU A 482 -0.74 -19.25 -11.75
CA LEU A 482 -1.54 -18.66 -12.84
C LEU A 482 -2.33 -19.72 -13.64
N GLY A 483 -1.83 -20.95 -13.73
CA GLY A 483 -2.54 -22.07 -14.37
C GLY A 483 -3.57 -22.74 -13.46
N GLN A 484 -3.36 -22.76 -12.14
CA GLN A 484 -4.24 -23.40 -11.16
C GLN A 484 -5.39 -22.50 -10.70
N ILE A 485 -5.10 -21.21 -10.52
CA ILE A 485 -6.07 -20.21 -10.10
C ILE A 485 -6.87 -19.88 -11.37
N HIS A 486 -8.06 -20.44 -11.51
CA HIS A 486 -8.95 -20.19 -12.65
C HIS A 486 -9.45 -18.73 -12.66
N LEU A 487 -8.56 -17.80 -12.98
CA LEU A 487 -8.82 -16.37 -13.07
C LEU A 487 -9.77 -16.08 -14.24
N PRO A 488 -10.66 -15.09 -14.12
CA PRO A 488 -11.57 -14.70 -15.20
C PRO A 488 -10.84 -13.86 -16.26
N ILE A 489 -9.64 -14.29 -16.66
CA ILE A 489 -8.76 -13.60 -17.60
C ILE A 489 -8.48 -14.55 -18.75
N LYS A 490 -8.85 -14.13 -19.96
CA LYS A 490 -8.55 -14.88 -21.17
C LYS A 490 -7.05 -14.83 -21.46
N ASP A 491 -6.46 -15.97 -21.80
CA ASP A 491 -5.05 -16.11 -22.19
C ASP A 491 -4.08 -15.49 -21.17
N VAL A 492 -4.21 -15.88 -19.89
CA VAL A 492 -3.45 -15.30 -18.77
C VAL A 492 -1.92 -15.32 -18.97
N LEU A 493 -1.39 -16.34 -19.67
CA LEU A 493 0.04 -16.43 -19.98
C LEU A 493 0.47 -15.39 -21.03
N HIS A 494 -0.41 -15.06 -21.98
CA HIS A 494 -0.18 -13.97 -22.92
C HIS A 494 -0.24 -12.62 -22.18
N CYS A 495 -1.22 -12.45 -21.28
CA CYS A 495 -1.31 -11.28 -20.41
C CYS A 495 -0.01 -11.09 -19.60
N LYS A 496 0.51 -12.17 -18.98
CA LYS A 496 1.83 -12.18 -18.33
C LYS A 496 2.95 -11.72 -19.26
N ALA A 497 3.00 -12.22 -20.49
CA ALA A 497 4.03 -11.84 -21.47
C ALA A 497 3.97 -10.34 -21.80
N ILE A 498 2.77 -9.76 -21.96
CA ILE A 498 2.58 -8.33 -22.18
C ILE A 498 3.05 -7.50 -20.98
N LEU A 499 2.74 -7.92 -19.75
CA LEU A 499 3.21 -7.23 -18.54
C LEU A 499 4.73 -7.23 -18.39
N LEU A 500 5.39 -8.33 -18.77
CA LEU A 500 6.86 -8.42 -18.82
C LEU A 500 7.43 -7.55 -19.95
N ALA A 501 6.83 -7.60 -21.14
CA ALA A 501 7.26 -6.83 -22.30
C ALA A 501 7.16 -5.31 -22.06
N THR A 502 6.19 -4.86 -21.29
CA THR A 502 5.99 -3.45 -20.91
C THR A 502 6.74 -3.05 -19.63
N SER A 503 7.34 -4.01 -18.93
CA SER A 503 8.00 -3.84 -17.63
C SER A 503 7.10 -3.26 -16.53
N LEU A 504 5.78 -3.46 -16.64
CA LEU A 504 4.81 -3.21 -15.56
C LEU A 504 4.84 -4.33 -14.52
N ALA A 505 5.36 -5.50 -14.90
CA ALA A 505 5.71 -6.59 -14.01
C ALA A 505 7.11 -7.13 -14.35
N TYR A 506 7.70 -7.85 -13.41
CA TYR A 506 8.99 -8.52 -13.55
C TYR A 506 8.92 -9.93 -12.93
N LEU A 507 9.91 -10.77 -13.26
CA LEU A 507 10.12 -12.04 -12.58
C LEU A 507 11.18 -11.87 -11.51
N ASP A 508 10.86 -12.23 -10.28
CA ASP A 508 11.84 -12.26 -9.19
C ASP A 508 12.80 -13.47 -9.32
N ASN A 509 13.70 -13.63 -8.35
CA ASN A 509 14.67 -14.72 -8.34
C ASN A 509 14.01 -16.12 -8.26
N GLN A 510 12.78 -16.20 -7.76
CA GLN A 510 11.97 -17.42 -7.68
C GLN A 510 11.06 -17.60 -8.91
N LYS A 511 11.20 -16.74 -9.93
CA LYS A 511 10.39 -16.72 -11.16
C LYS A 511 8.90 -16.43 -10.89
N ARG A 512 8.59 -15.72 -9.81
CA ARG A 512 7.26 -15.21 -9.52
C ARG A 512 7.05 -13.87 -10.23
N LEU A 513 5.90 -13.71 -10.86
CA LEU A 513 5.48 -12.49 -11.51
C LEU A 513 5.06 -11.47 -10.45
N LYS A 514 5.84 -10.41 -10.30
CA LYS A 514 5.63 -9.32 -9.34
C LYS A 514 5.50 -7.98 -10.05
N SER A 515 4.83 -7.03 -9.41
CA SER A 515 4.87 -5.63 -9.82
C SER A 515 5.53 -4.81 -8.72
N LEU A 516 6.23 -3.74 -9.10
CA LEU A 516 6.94 -2.88 -8.14
C LEU A 516 5.94 -2.16 -7.24
N VAL A 517 6.25 -1.95 -5.96
CA VAL A 517 5.34 -1.31 -4.98
C VAL A 517 4.72 -0.01 -5.52
N PRO A 518 5.45 0.94 -6.12
CA PRO A 518 4.82 2.16 -6.64
C PRO A 518 3.84 1.90 -7.80
N ILE A 519 4.08 0.89 -8.64
CA ILE A 519 3.13 0.52 -9.69
C ILE A 519 1.88 -0.10 -9.05
N ARG A 520 2.06 -0.98 -8.06
CA ARG A 520 0.96 -1.62 -7.33
C ARG A 520 0.05 -0.58 -6.65
N GLU A 521 0.63 0.37 -5.95
CA GLU A 521 -0.12 1.43 -5.26
C GLU A 521 -0.88 2.34 -6.25
N TYR A 522 -0.26 2.71 -7.38
CA TYR A 522 -0.92 3.47 -8.44
C TYR A 522 -2.12 2.71 -9.01
N ILE A 523 -1.95 1.42 -9.33
CA ILE A 523 -3.00 0.59 -9.90
C ILE A 523 -4.15 0.36 -8.92
N GLN A 524 -3.87 0.20 -7.62
CA GLN A 524 -4.92 0.09 -6.61
C GLN A 524 -5.80 1.36 -6.55
N GLN A 525 -5.24 2.54 -6.82
CA GLN A 525 -5.98 3.80 -6.84
C GLN A 525 -6.76 4.00 -8.15
N THR A 526 -6.16 3.69 -9.31
CA THR A 526 -6.76 4.02 -10.61
C THR A 526 -7.58 2.89 -11.21
N CYS A 527 -7.17 1.64 -10.98
CA CYS A 527 -7.74 0.43 -11.59
C CYS A 527 -7.76 -0.74 -10.59
N PRO A 528 -8.46 -0.62 -9.44
CA PRO A 528 -8.51 -1.69 -8.45
C PRO A 528 -9.17 -2.96 -9.03
N PRO A 529 -8.74 -4.15 -8.59
CA PRO A 529 -9.32 -5.41 -9.05
C PRO A 529 -10.80 -5.52 -8.66
N THR A 530 -11.63 -6.01 -9.58
CA THR A 530 -13.05 -6.25 -9.31
C THR A 530 -13.22 -7.43 -8.36
N ARG A 531 -14.35 -7.46 -7.62
CA ARG A 531 -14.65 -8.55 -6.69
C ARG A 531 -14.68 -9.92 -7.37
N SER A 532 -15.24 -10.00 -8.58
CA SER A 532 -15.28 -11.24 -9.37
C SER A 532 -13.88 -11.73 -9.74
N ALA A 533 -12.93 -10.82 -9.99
CA ALA A 533 -11.54 -11.17 -10.27
C ALA A 533 -10.77 -11.64 -9.02
N ILE A 534 -11.10 -11.11 -7.83
CA ILE A 534 -10.48 -11.51 -6.56
C ILE A 534 -11.01 -12.88 -6.08
N GLN A 535 -12.26 -13.22 -6.37
CA GLN A 535 -12.91 -14.40 -5.79
C GLN A 535 -12.15 -15.74 -6.03
N PRO A 536 -11.59 -16.02 -7.23
CA PRO A 536 -10.77 -17.22 -7.42
C PRO A 536 -9.49 -17.25 -6.59
N LEU A 537 -8.81 -16.10 -6.42
CA LEU A 537 -7.64 -16.00 -5.54
C LEU A 537 -8.00 -16.32 -4.10
N ARG A 538 -9.11 -15.74 -3.62
CA ARG A 538 -9.61 -16.00 -2.27
C ARG A 538 -9.92 -17.47 -2.06
N LYS A 539 -10.64 -18.11 -3.00
CA LYS A 539 -10.93 -19.55 -2.96
C LYS A 539 -9.66 -20.40 -2.94
N TYR A 540 -8.67 -20.06 -3.77
CA TYR A 540 -7.40 -20.77 -3.83
C TYR A 540 -6.65 -20.72 -2.49
N PHE A 541 -6.47 -19.52 -1.93
CA PHE A 541 -5.76 -19.36 -0.65
C PHE A 541 -6.54 -19.95 0.53
N HIS A 542 -7.86 -19.85 0.53
CA HIS A 542 -8.71 -20.52 1.52
C HIS A 542 -8.50 -22.03 1.47
N LEU A 543 -8.54 -22.64 0.27
CA LEU A 543 -8.32 -24.07 0.10
C LEU A 543 -6.93 -24.50 0.61
N LEU A 544 -5.88 -23.71 0.34
CA LEU A 544 -4.54 -24.01 0.87
C LEU A 544 -4.53 -24.05 2.40
N LEU A 545 -5.17 -23.07 3.05
CA LEU A 545 -5.27 -23.02 4.51
C LEU A 545 -6.11 -24.18 5.06
N GLU A 546 -7.22 -24.53 4.42
CA GLU A 546 -8.05 -25.68 4.79
C GLU A 546 -7.29 -27.01 4.66
N LEU A 547 -6.55 -27.20 3.56
CA LEU A 547 -5.70 -28.37 3.35
C LEU A 547 -4.62 -28.46 4.43
N TYR A 548 -3.98 -27.34 4.75
CA TYR A 548 -3.02 -27.27 5.85
C TYR A 548 -3.67 -27.71 7.17
N GLN A 549 -4.85 -27.19 7.50
CA GLN A 549 -5.55 -27.55 8.73
C GLN A 549 -5.91 -29.02 8.80
N LYS A 550 -6.42 -29.58 7.70
CA LYS A 550 -6.85 -30.97 7.63
C LYS A 550 -5.70 -31.96 7.80
N TYR A 551 -4.53 -31.64 7.25
CA TYR A 551 -3.36 -32.55 7.23
C TYR A 551 -2.22 -32.10 8.14
N ARG A 552 -2.46 -31.15 9.05
CA ARG A 552 -1.44 -30.62 9.95
C ARG A 552 -0.78 -31.73 10.78
N GLY A 553 0.54 -31.86 10.65
CA GLY A 553 1.33 -32.88 11.35
C GLY A 553 1.47 -34.20 10.59
N ALA A 554 0.89 -34.33 9.40
CA ALA A 554 1.09 -35.45 8.49
C ALA A 554 2.14 -35.13 7.42
N HIS A 555 2.78 -36.15 6.84
CA HIS A 555 3.83 -35.96 5.81
C HIS A 555 3.30 -35.25 4.55
N GLN A 556 2.01 -35.39 4.23
CA GLN A 556 1.41 -34.82 3.02
C GLN A 556 1.34 -33.28 3.03
N VAL A 557 1.60 -32.61 4.17
CA VAL A 557 1.45 -31.16 4.30
C VAL A 557 2.66 -30.35 3.82
N VAL A 558 3.81 -30.97 3.56
CA VAL A 558 5.08 -30.27 3.26
C VAL A 558 4.96 -29.36 2.04
N ASP A 559 4.30 -29.84 0.98
CA ASP A 559 4.08 -29.05 -0.23
C ASP A 559 3.12 -27.89 0.03
N THR A 560 2.06 -28.12 0.82
CA THR A 560 1.10 -27.09 1.22
C THR A 560 1.75 -26.02 2.09
N VAL A 561 2.61 -26.42 3.03
CA VAL A 561 3.39 -25.48 3.87
C VAL A 561 4.27 -24.62 2.99
N SER A 562 5.00 -25.23 2.05
CA SER A 562 5.85 -24.51 1.11
C SER A 562 5.05 -23.51 0.26
N GLN A 563 3.87 -23.90 -0.23
CA GLN A 563 2.99 -23.01 -1.01
C GLN A 563 2.43 -21.85 -0.17
N ILE A 564 2.02 -22.09 1.07
CA ILE A 564 1.56 -21.03 1.99
C ILE A 564 2.72 -20.08 2.32
N SER A 565 3.91 -20.61 2.62
CA SER A 565 5.10 -19.80 2.94
C SER A 565 5.53 -18.90 1.77
N LEU A 566 5.33 -19.31 0.53
CA LEU A 566 5.58 -18.48 -0.66
C LEU A 566 4.52 -17.40 -0.90
N ASN A 567 3.39 -17.46 -0.20
CA ASN A 567 2.23 -16.59 -0.38
C ASN A 567 1.79 -15.88 0.91
N LEU A 568 2.66 -15.73 1.92
CA LEU A 568 2.28 -15.15 3.21
C LEU A 568 1.69 -13.75 3.08
N GLY A 569 2.36 -12.87 2.33
CA GLY A 569 1.92 -11.52 2.05
C GLY A 569 0.66 -11.50 1.17
N ASN A 570 0.56 -12.40 0.19
CA ASN A 570 -0.64 -12.56 -0.61
C ASN A 570 -1.87 -12.93 0.24
N ILE A 571 -1.74 -13.97 1.07
CA ILE A 571 -2.78 -14.46 1.97
C ILE A 571 -3.17 -13.36 2.96
N GLN A 572 -2.19 -12.74 3.61
CA GLN A 572 -2.41 -11.65 4.56
C GLN A 572 -3.19 -10.50 3.93
N GLN A 573 -2.83 -10.08 2.71
CA GLN A 573 -3.49 -8.97 2.04
C GLN A 573 -4.93 -9.31 1.61
N ILE A 574 -5.15 -10.53 1.09
CA ILE A 574 -6.49 -10.99 0.70
C ILE A 574 -7.42 -11.09 1.93
N LEU A 575 -6.92 -11.62 3.04
CA LEU A 575 -7.69 -11.74 4.29
C LEU A 575 -7.99 -10.37 4.90
N ARG A 576 -7.01 -9.45 4.93
CA ARG A 576 -7.21 -8.06 5.39
C ARG A 576 -8.32 -7.36 4.62
N ASN A 577 -8.27 -7.44 3.29
CA ASN A 577 -9.31 -6.85 2.43
C ASN A 577 -10.69 -7.49 2.70
N GLY A 578 -10.74 -8.79 2.96
CA GLY A 578 -11.97 -9.49 3.30
C GLY A 578 -12.58 -9.05 4.64
N LEU A 579 -11.74 -8.79 5.66
CA LEU A 579 -12.18 -8.34 6.99
C LEU A 579 -12.72 -6.89 7.00
N GLN A 580 -12.22 -6.05 6.11
CA GLN A 580 -12.64 -4.64 5.99
C GLN A 580 -13.90 -4.46 5.12
N SER A 581 -14.38 -5.52 4.50
CA SER A 581 -15.49 -5.47 3.54
C SER A 581 -16.84 -5.77 4.19
N GLU A 582 -17.89 -5.02 3.84
CA GLU A 582 -19.26 -5.18 4.38
C GLU A 582 -19.99 -6.44 3.84
N HIS A 583 -19.35 -7.62 3.83
CA HIS A 583 -19.79 -8.78 3.01
C HIS A 583 -20.27 -10.00 3.78
N THR A 584 -21.10 -10.81 3.09
CA THR A 584 -21.71 -12.07 3.56
C THR A 584 -20.71 -13.18 3.88
N ASP A 585 -19.49 -13.13 3.33
CA ASP A 585 -18.50 -14.19 3.52
C ASP A 585 -17.53 -13.91 4.67
N LEU A 586 -17.84 -12.92 5.52
CA LEU A 586 -17.04 -12.54 6.67
C LEU A 586 -16.77 -13.71 7.65
N PRO A 587 -17.74 -14.61 7.95
CA PRO A 587 -17.48 -15.84 8.72
C PRO A 587 -16.32 -16.68 8.17
N ASP A 588 -16.31 -16.94 6.86
CA ASP A 588 -15.28 -17.76 6.22
C ASP A 588 -13.93 -17.05 6.20
N THR A 589 -13.91 -15.72 5.99
CA THR A 589 -12.68 -14.92 6.09
C THR A 589 -12.07 -15.02 7.48
N ILE A 590 -12.90 -14.94 8.53
CA ILE A 590 -12.42 -15.06 9.91
C ILE A 590 -11.84 -16.45 10.14
N ILE A 591 -12.56 -17.51 9.76
CA ILE A 591 -12.06 -18.88 9.88
C ILE A 591 -10.70 -19.03 9.18
N CYS A 592 -10.57 -18.55 7.94
CA CYS A 592 -9.31 -18.60 7.22
C CYS A 592 -8.21 -17.77 7.91
N THR A 593 -8.57 -16.64 8.52
CA THR A 593 -7.61 -15.82 9.27
C THR A 593 -7.14 -16.53 10.54
N LEU A 594 -8.03 -17.26 11.23
CA LEU A 594 -7.65 -18.11 12.36
C LEU A 594 -6.71 -19.24 11.92
N PHE A 595 -7.00 -19.87 10.77
CA PHE A 595 -6.14 -20.90 10.20
C PHE A 595 -4.77 -20.36 9.82
N PHE A 596 -4.70 -19.15 9.28
CA PHE A 596 -3.46 -18.45 8.97
C PHE A 596 -2.68 -18.11 10.25
N ASN A 597 -3.35 -17.63 11.31
CA ASN A 597 -2.69 -17.39 12.61
C ASN A 597 -2.06 -18.68 13.16
N GLN A 598 -2.80 -19.78 13.11
CA GLN A 598 -2.31 -21.08 13.56
C GLN A 598 -1.14 -21.57 12.71
N PHE A 599 -1.18 -21.38 11.39
CA PHE A 599 -0.04 -21.65 10.51
C PHE A 599 1.20 -20.88 11.00
N SER A 600 1.11 -19.55 11.11
CA SER A 600 2.26 -18.70 11.45
C SER A 600 2.89 -19.03 12.81
N ARG A 601 2.05 -19.38 13.80
CA ARG A 601 2.50 -19.81 15.14
C ARG A 601 3.31 -21.11 15.11
N THR A 602 2.98 -22.02 14.20
CA THR A 602 3.53 -23.39 14.22
C THR A 602 4.74 -23.56 13.33
N THR A 603 4.84 -22.75 12.27
CA THR A 603 5.99 -22.74 11.36
C THR A 603 7.05 -21.70 11.75
N GLY A 604 6.85 -20.97 12.85
CA GLY A 604 7.79 -19.96 13.34
C GLY A 604 7.86 -18.71 12.47
N HIS A 605 6.85 -18.46 11.63
CA HIS A 605 6.79 -17.30 10.73
C HIS A 605 6.26 -16.02 11.42
N GLY A 606 6.02 -16.03 12.73
CA GLY A 606 5.72 -14.85 13.54
C GLY A 606 4.22 -14.53 13.71
N TYR A 607 3.94 -13.34 14.27
CA TYR A 607 2.60 -12.84 14.63
C TYR A 607 1.73 -12.61 13.38
N CYS A 608 0.48 -13.06 13.40
CA CYS A 608 -0.52 -12.67 12.41
C CYS A 608 -1.13 -11.31 12.80
N PRO A 609 -0.84 -10.21 12.07
CA PRO A 609 -1.29 -8.86 12.44
C PRO A 609 -2.78 -8.62 12.15
N LEU A 610 -3.56 -9.67 11.92
CA LEU A 610 -4.99 -9.60 11.62
C LEU A 610 -5.87 -9.97 12.82
N MET A 611 -5.30 -10.54 13.90
CA MET A 611 -6.07 -10.94 15.08
C MET A 611 -6.76 -9.74 15.76
N ASP A 612 -6.11 -8.58 15.80
CA ASP A 612 -6.68 -7.34 16.32
C ASP A 612 -7.87 -6.85 15.47
N GLN A 613 -7.83 -7.05 14.15
CA GLN A 613 -8.93 -6.69 13.26
C GLN A 613 -10.14 -7.61 13.47
N ILE A 614 -9.92 -8.90 13.72
CA ILE A 614 -11.02 -9.82 14.05
C ILE A 614 -11.70 -9.39 15.35
N GLN A 615 -10.96 -8.95 16.37
CA GLN A 615 -11.53 -8.50 17.65
C GLN A 615 -12.53 -7.36 17.49
N VAL A 616 -12.32 -6.47 16.53
CA VAL A 616 -13.23 -5.36 16.22
C VAL A 616 -14.53 -5.86 15.60
N VAL A 617 -14.45 -6.87 14.72
CA VAL A 617 -15.59 -7.32 13.90
C VAL A 617 -16.36 -8.49 14.53
N ILE A 618 -15.73 -9.30 15.39
CA ILE A 618 -16.36 -10.48 16.01
C ILE A 618 -17.64 -10.19 16.80
N PRO A 619 -17.84 -9.03 17.47
CA PRO A 619 -19.08 -8.75 18.21
C PRO A 619 -20.30 -8.59 17.29
N GLU A 620 -20.07 -8.14 16.05
CA GLU A 620 -21.12 -7.86 15.06
C GLU A 620 -21.66 -9.13 14.38
N ILE A 621 -20.95 -10.25 14.54
CA ILE A 621 -21.29 -11.51 13.87
C ILE A 621 -22.36 -12.26 14.64
N SER A 622 -23.40 -12.74 13.96
CA SER A 622 -24.45 -13.57 14.56
C SER A 622 -24.06 -15.07 14.66
N ASN A 623 -23.00 -15.49 13.96
CA ASN A 623 -22.56 -16.88 13.90
C ASN A 623 -21.78 -17.29 15.17
N ASN A 624 -22.46 -17.96 16.09
CA ASN A 624 -21.89 -18.45 17.35
C ASN A 624 -20.75 -19.47 17.16
N ARG A 625 -20.76 -20.24 16.05
CA ARG A 625 -19.67 -21.19 15.72
C ARG A 625 -18.35 -20.46 15.53
N VAL A 626 -18.35 -19.37 14.76
CA VAL A 626 -17.16 -18.55 14.49
C VAL A 626 -16.67 -17.88 15.78
N LYS A 627 -17.58 -17.38 16.62
CA LYS A 627 -17.22 -16.80 17.93
C LYS A 627 -16.47 -17.80 18.80
N VAL A 628 -16.98 -19.03 18.91
CA VAL A 628 -16.33 -20.10 19.67
C VAL A 628 -14.96 -20.45 19.09
N GLN A 629 -14.83 -20.54 17.75
CA GLN A 629 -13.53 -20.79 17.11
C GLN A 629 -12.52 -19.67 17.37
N PHE A 630 -12.96 -18.41 17.29
CA PHE A 630 -12.12 -17.26 17.60
C PHE A 630 -11.62 -17.30 19.06
N ILE A 631 -12.52 -17.54 20.02
CA ILE A 631 -12.15 -17.66 21.44
C ILE A 631 -11.20 -18.84 21.67
N THR A 632 -11.43 -19.97 20.99
CA THR A 632 -10.54 -21.14 21.05
C THR A 632 -9.12 -20.77 20.61
N GLU A 633 -8.98 -20.07 19.48
CA GLU A 633 -7.67 -19.62 18.99
C GLU A 633 -7.04 -18.57 19.91
N LEU A 634 -7.85 -17.68 20.52
CA LEU A 634 -7.39 -16.71 21.50
C LEU A 634 -6.77 -17.40 22.74
N PHE A 635 -7.41 -18.43 23.27
CA PHE A 635 -6.84 -19.24 24.36
C PHE A 635 -5.53 -19.91 23.96
N LEU A 636 -5.47 -20.50 22.77
CA LEU A 636 -4.25 -21.17 22.30
C LEU A 636 -3.10 -20.19 22.09
N SER A 637 -3.36 -18.97 21.63
CA SER A 637 -2.34 -17.94 21.34
C SER A 637 -1.87 -17.16 22.56
N SER A 638 -2.65 -17.15 23.64
CA SER A 638 -2.38 -16.35 24.85
C SER A 638 -1.72 -17.14 25.98
N THR A 639 -0.86 -18.11 25.69
CA THR A 639 -0.27 -18.99 26.72
C THR A 639 0.51 -18.26 27.83
N TYR A 640 0.93 -17.01 27.61
CA TYR A 640 1.67 -16.19 28.59
C TYR A 640 1.01 -14.82 28.88
N HIS A 641 -0.15 -14.54 28.29
CA HIS A 641 -0.87 -13.27 28.48
C HIS A 641 -2.23 -13.51 29.12
N ARG A 642 -2.54 -12.77 30.19
CA ARG A 642 -3.79 -12.95 30.94
C ARG A 642 -4.97 -12.36 30.18
N ILE A 643 -5.87 -13.22 29.72
CA ILE A 643 -7.20 -12.88 29.23
C ILE A 643 -8.09 -12.51 30.44
N PRO A 644 -8.67 -11.30 30.51
CA PRO A 644 -9.61 -10.94 31.57
C PRO A 644 -10.93 -11.71 31.43
N ASN A 645 -11.62 -11.92 32.56
CA ASN A 645 -12.95 -12.53 32.60
C ASN A 645 -13.05 -13.94 31.97
N THR A 646 -12.01 -14.76 32.08
CA THR A 646 -11.97 -16.13 31.53
C THR A 646 -13.18 -16.99 31.94
N ASP A 647 -13.60 -16.93 33.20
CA ASP A 647 -14.75 -17.71 33.69
C ASP A 647 -16.07 -17.32 33.00
N LEU A 648 -16.24 -16.02 32.73
CA LEU A 648 -17.40 -15.50 31.99
C LEU A 648 -17.38 -16.00 30.55
N ILE A 649 -16.22 -15.91 29.89
CA ILE A 649 -16.03 -16.37 28.50
C ILE A 649 -16.35 -17.87 28.38
N ILE A 650 -15.87 -18.70 29.31
CA ILE A 650 -16.17 -20.14 29.34
C ILE A 650 -17.67 -20.38 29.57
N THR A 651 -18.30 -19.59 30.44
CA THR A 651 -19.74 -19.70 30.74
C THR A 651 -20.59 -19.31 29.53
N GLU A 652 -20.24 -18.25 28.82
CA GLU A 652 -20.92 -17.81 27.60
C GLU A 652 -20.77 -18.85 26.47
N ALA A 653 -19.56 -19.38 26.26
CA ALA A 653 -19.32 -20.43 25.27
C ALA A 653 -20.18 -21.69 25.52
N ARG A 654 -20.42 -22.04 26.79
CA ARG A 654 -21.31 -23.16 27.16
C ARG A 654 -22.75 -22.98 26.72
N VAL A 655 -23.23 -21.75 26.68
CA VAL A 655 -24.58 -21.45 26.15
C VAL A 655 -24.60 -21.72 24.65
N HIS A 656 -23.57 -21.29 23.94
CA HIS A 656 -23.44 -21.48 22.50
C HIS A 656 -23.30 -22.96 22.08
N PHE A 657 -22.65 -23.82 22.87
CA PHE A 657 -22.52 -25.25 22.51
C PHE A 657 -23.86 -25.96 22.34
N ARG A 658 -24.87 -25.61 23.15
CA ARG A 658 -26.22 -26.19 23.05
C ARG A 658 -26.88 -25.88 21.71
N GLU A 659 -26.60 -24.71 21.16
CA GLU A 659 -27.13 -24.27 19.87
C GLU A 659 -26.33 -24.86 18.70
N ILE A 660 -24.99 -24.91 18.83
CA ILE A 660 -24.11 -25.38 17.75
C ILE A 660 -24.18 -26.90 17.56
N ASN A 661 -24.31 -27.66 18.66
CA ASN A 661 -24.38 -29.12 18.67
C ASN A 661 -23.23 -29.80 17.88
N ASP A 662 -21.99 -29.34 18.12
CA ASP A 662 -20.78 -29.91 17.51
C ASP A 662 -19.79 -30.35 18.60
N PRO A 663 -19.70 -31.67 18.90
CA PRO A 663 -18.84 -32.18 19.96
C PRO A 663 -17.34 -32.03 19.64
N VAL A 664 -16.95 -31.93 18.37
CA VAL A 664 -15.55 -31.71 17.97
C VAL A 664 -15.14 -30.28 18.29
N LEU A 665 -15.98 -29.32 17.93
CA LEU A 665 -15.74 -27.91 18.25
C LEU A 665 -15.68 -27.69 19.77
N GLU A 666 -16.61 -28.29 20.51
CA GLU A 666 -16.65 -28.19 21.98
C GLU A 666 -15.42 -28.85 22.63
N SER A 667 -14.99 -30.02 22.12
CA SER A 667 -13.76 -30.68 22.57
C SER A 667 -12.53 -29.79 22.37
N ASN A 668 -12.40 -29.16 21.21
CA ASN A 668 -11.31 -28.25 20.88
C ASN A 668 -11.29 -27.01 21.79
N PHE A 669 -12.46 -26.46 22.09
CA PHE A 669 -12.58 -25.31 22.99
C PHE A 669 -12.09 -25.66 24.40
N TYR A 670 -12.55 -26.77 24.98
CA TYR A 670 -12.13 -27.17 26.33
C TYR A 670 -10.66 -27.55 26.39
N PHE A 671 -10.12 -28.13 25.31
CA PHE A 671 -8.68 -28.35 25.21
C PHE A 671 -7.89 -27.04 25.31
N ALA A 672 -8.31 -26.03 24.55
CA ALA A 672 -7.66 -24.72 24.54
C ALA A 672 -7.79 -24.01 25.89
N ALA A 673 -9.01 -23.95 26.45
CA ALA A 673 -9.27 -23.34 27.75
C ALA A 673 -8.52 -24.05 28.89
N GLY A 674 -8.51 -25.39 28.90
CA GLY A 674 -7.78 -26.19 29.88
C GLY A 674 -6.27 -25.96 29.79
N SER A 675 -5.71 -25.97 28.57
CA SER A 675 -4.29 -25.66 28.36
C SER A 675 -3.96 -24.25 28.88
N TYR A 676 -4.76 -23.25 28.52
CA TYR A 676 -4.58 -21.87 28.98
C TYR A 676 -4.64 -21.73 30.52
N ALA A 677 -5.55 -22.44 31.18
CA ALA A 677 -5.70 -22.42 32.64
C ALA A 677 -4.45 -22.97 33.37
N ALA A 678 -3.77 -23.96 32.78
CA ALA A 678 -2.52 -24.47 33.33
C ALA A 678 -1.37 -23.46 33.23
N TYR A 679 -1.19 -22.83 32.05
CA TYR A 679 -0.04 -21.95 31.80
C TYR A 679 -0.19 -20.55 32.40
N SER A 680 -1.40 -19.97 32.39
CA SER A 680 -1.59 -18.55 32.76
C SER A 680 -2.07 -18.33 34.20
N SER A 681 -2.94 -19.22 34.70
CA SER A 681 -3.53 -19.12 36.05
C SER A 681 -2.92 -20.07 37.07
N VAL A 682 -2.13 -21.05 36.64
CA VAL A 682 -1.55 -22.11 37.49
C VAL A 682 -2.63 -22.85 38.29
N ASP A 683 -3.83 -22.99 37.72
CA ASP A 683 -4.95 -23.72 38.33
C ASP A 683 -4.99 -25.12 37.73
N ILE A 684 -4.17 -26.02 38.29
CA ILE A 684 -4.05 -27.41 37.85
C ILE A 684 -5.39 -28.16 37.97
N PRO A 685 -6.15 -28.06 39.08
CA PRO A 685 -7.46 -28.72 39.19
C PRO A 685 -8.47 -28.31 38.12
N GLU A 686 -8.65 -27.00 37.88
CA GLU A 686 -9.62 -26.56 36.85
C GLU A 686 -9.13 -26.92 35.45
N SER A 687 -7.82 -26.83 35.19
CA SER A 687 -7.23 -27.25 33.92
C SER A 687 -7.52 -28.72 33.60
N LEU A 688 -7.23 -29.63 34.54
CA LEU A 688 -7.48 -31.06 34.36
C LEU A 688 -8.96 -31.37 34.21
N LYS A 689 -9.85 -30.63 34.88
CA LYS A 689 -11.30 -30.77 34.72
C LYS A 689 -11.76 -30.39 33.30
N LEU A 690 -11.26 -29.28 32.75
CA LEU A 690 -11.56 -28.87 31.38
C LEU A 690 -10.98 -29.86 30.35
N LEU A 691 -9.75 -30.33 30.55
CA LEU A 691 -9.15 -31.34 29.67
C LEU A 691 -9.88 -32.68 29.71
N ASN A 692 -10.39 -33.10 30.88
CA ASN A 692 -11.24 -34.29 30.97
C ASN A 692 -12.55 -34.15 30.18
N LEU A 693 -13.16 -32.95 30.16
CA LEU A 693 -14.32 -32.69 29.30
C LEU A 693 -13.95 -32.80 27.82
N SER A 694 -12.82 -32.21 27.43
CA SER A 694 -12.29 -32.32 26.06
C SER A 694 -12.07 -33.79 25.66
N LEU A 695 -11.43 -34.59 26.52
CA LEU A 695 -11.13 -35.99 26.25
C LEU A 695 -12.40 -36.82 26.07
N ARG A 696 -13.40 -36.66 26.93
CA ARG A 696 -14.70 -37.34 26.82
C ARG A 696 -15.42 -36.99 25.52
N LEU A 697 -15.43 -35.71 25.15
CA LEU A 697 -16.05 -35.27 23.90
C LEU A 697 -15.30 -35.81 22.67
N GLY A 698 -13.96 -35.84 22.71
CA GLY A 698 -13.15 -36.44 21.66
C GLY A 698 -13.38 -37.96 21.51
N GLN A 699 -13.64 -38.67 22.62
CA GLN A 699 -14.04 -40.08 22.60
C GLN A 699 -15.43 -40.26 21.99
N LEU A 700 -16.39 -39.42 22.36
CA LEU A 700 -17.76 -39.45 21.84
C LEU A 700 -17.82 -39.15 20.33
N SER A 701 -17.00 -38.21 19.85
CA SER A 701 -16.93 -37.85 18.43
C SER A 701 -16.04 -38.78 17.60
N GLY A 702 -15.26 -39.66 18.23
CA GLY A 702 -14.28 -40.50 17.55
C GLY A 702 -13.06 -39.74 17.03
N ASP A 703 -12.81 -38.51 17.50
CA ASP A 703 -11.66 -37.69 17.11
C ASP A 703 -10.38 -38.17 17.83
N VAL A 704 -9.72 -39.16 17.22
CA VAL A 704 -8.49 -39.79 17.73
C VAL A 704 -7.35 -38.77 17.90
N LEU A 705 -7.25 -37.79 17.00
CA LEU A 705 -6.21 -36.77 17.06
C LEU A 705 -6.44 -35.85 18.26
N GLN A 706 -7.68 -35.43 18.48
CA GLN A 706 -8.01 -34.59 19.62
C GLN A 706 -7.81 -35.32 20.95
N GLN A 707 -8.15 -36.62 21.02
CA GLN A 707 -7.85 -37.45 22.19
C GLN A 707 -6.35 -37.50 22.48
N SER A 708 -5.51 -37.72 21.45
CA SER A 708 -4.05 -37.72 21.57
C SER A 708 -3.54 -36.38 22.11
N ARG A 709 -3.97 -35.25 21.52
CA ARG A 709 -3.59 -33.89 21.97
C ARG A 709 -3.95 -33.63 23.42
N THR A 710 -5.18 -33.96 23.80
CA THR A 710 -5.68 -33.73 25.16
C THR A 710 -4.92 -34.57 26.18
N LEU A 711 -4.67 -35.85 25.91
CA LEU A 711 -3.85 -36.70 26.78
C LEU A 711 -2.42 -36.18 26.91
N ASN A 712 -1.82 -35.68 25.83
CA ASN A 712 -0.46 -35.14 25.91
C ASN A 712 -0.40 -33.88 26.78
N ALA A 713 -1.40 -32.99 26.66
CA ALA A 713 -1.50 -31.79 27.50
C ALA A 713 -1.76 -32.15 28.97
N MET A 714 -2.59 -33.17 29.26
CA MET A 714 -2.76 -33.68 30.62
C MET A 714 -1.42 -34.19 31.18
N GLY A 715 -0.64 -34.92 30.37
CA GLY A 715 0.69 -35.38 30.75
C GLY A 715 1.67 -34.24 31.06
N ASP A 716 1.68 -33.16 30.26
CA ASP A 716 2.46 -31.94 30.55
C ASP A 716 2.11 -31.35 31.92
N ILE A 717 0.82 -31.25 32.22
CA ILE A 717 0.30 -30.63 33.44
C ILE A 717 0.59 -31.48 34.68
N GLU A 718 0.41 -32.80 34.57
CA GLU A 718 0.72 -33.74 35.64
C GLU A 718 2.22 -33.79 35.92
N TRP A 719 3.05 -33.62 34.88
CA TRP A 719 4.48 -33.48 35.05
C TRP A 719 4.83 -32.21 35.86
N TRP A 720 4.18 -31.07 35.60
CA TRP A 720 4.35 -29.88 36.45
C TRP A 720 3.82 -30.07 37.86
N ALA A 721 2.74 -30.84 38.02
CA ALA A 721 2.19 -31.19 39.33
C ALA A 721 3.11 -32.15 40.13
N GLY A 722 4.08 -32.79 39.47
CA GLY A 722 5.01 -33.74 40.06
C GLY A 722 4.59 -35.21 39.99
N ASP A 723 3.46 -35.52 39.35
CA ASP A 723 2.99 -36.89 39.14
C ASP A 723 3.57 -37.48 37.84
N TYR A 724 4.88 -37.74 37.87
CA TYR A 724 5.62 -38.25 36.71
C TYR A 724 5.14 -39.63 36.20
N PRO A 725 4.71 -40.58 37.05
CA PRO A 725 4.13 -41.84 36.57
C PRO A 725 2.84 -41.66 35.77
N LEU A 726 1.91 -40.82 36.25
CA LEU A 726 0.66 -40.56 35.54
C LEU A 726 0.92 -39.78 34.24
N ALA A 727 1.79 -38.77 34.30
CA ALA A 727 2.22 -38.03 33.13
C ALA A 727 2.78 -38.94 32.03
N GLN A 728 3.63 -39.89 32.43
CA GLN A 728 4.20 -40.88 31.51
C GLN A 728 3.11 -41.77 30.88
N GLN A 729 2.12 -42.21 31.66
CA GLN A 729 1.02 -43.03 31.17
C GLN A 729 0.21 -42.28 30.10
N HIS A 730 -0.14 -41.02 30.36
CA HIS A 730 -0.87 -40.20 29.39
C HIS A 730 -0.05 -39.87 28.14
N SER A 731 1.24 -39.59 28.26
CA SER A 731 2.11 -39.39 27.08
C SER A 731 2.31 -40.66 26.25
N LEU A 732 2.30 -41.85 26.87
CA LEU A 732 2.39 -43.13 26.15
C LEU A 732 1.11 -43.41 25.34
N GLU A 733 -0.05 -43.22 25.96
CA GLU A 733 -1.34 -43.39 25.27
C GLU A 733 -1.52 -42.34 24.18
N SER A 734 -1.11 -41.10 24.44
CA SER A 734 -1.09 -40.05 23.42
C SER A 734 -0.25 -40.43 22.20
N GLN A 735 0.96 -40.96 22.40
CA GLN A 735 1.82 -41.45 21.31
C GLN A 735 1.13 -42.57 20.51
N ARG A 736 0.46 -43.51 21.19
CA ARG A 736 -0.26 -44.62 20.53
C ARG A 736 -1.35 -44.09 19.61
N LEU A 737 -2.13 -43.12 20.08
CA LEU A 737 -3.21 -42.49 19.29
C LEU A 737 -2.65 -41.63 18.16
N ALA A 738 -1.54 -40.90 18.38
CA ALA A 738 -0.87 -40.12 17.34
C ALA A 738 -0.38 -41.00 16.18
N LYS A 739 0.19 -42.17 16.50
CA LYS A 739 0.56 -43.19 15.51
C LYS A 739 -0.65 -43.72 14.75
N LEU A 740 -1.75 -43.97 15.45
CA LEU A 740 -2.99 -44.49 14.84
C LEU A 740 -3.59 -43.50 13.83
N CYS A 741 -3.52 -42.19 14.09
CA CYS A 741 -3.99 -41.16 13.18
C CYS A 741 -2.92 -40.65 12.20
N GLY A 742 -1.69 -41.17 12.26
CA GLY A 742 -0.58 -40.77 11.38
C GLY A 742 -0.07 -39.35 11.60
N ASN A 743 -0.22 -38.80 12.82
CA ASN A 743 0.23 -37.45 13.15
C ASN A 743 1.64 -37.48 13.77
N LEU A 744 2.66 -37.26 12.94
CA LEU A 744 4.06 -37.29 13.33
C LEU A 744 4.42 -36.18 14.32
N TYR A 745 3.77 -35.02 14.22
CA TYR A 745 4.01 -33.89 15.12
C TYR A 745 3.57 -34.22 16.55
N GLU A 746 2.35 -34.73 16.72
CA GLU A 746 1.86 -35.13 18.04
C GLU A 746 2.60 -36.36 18.59
N GLU A 747 3.04 -37.27 17.71
CA GLU A 747 3.90 -38.39 18.10
C GLU A 747 5.22 -37.89 18.69
N ALA A 748 5.94 -37.03 17.98
CA ALA A 748 7.22 -36.47 18.43
C ALA A 748 7.05 -35.68 19.74
N LYS A 749 5.98 -34.89 19.87
CA LYS A 749 5.66 -34.17 21.11
C LYS A 749 5.42 -35.14 22.28
N SER A 750 4.67 -36.22 22.05
CA SER A 750 4.40 -37.23 23.07
C SER A 750 5.68 -37.95 23.51
N VAL A 751 6.57 -38.27 22.57
CA VAL A 751 7.87 -38.88 22.85
C VAL A 751 8.77 -37.93 23.64
N SER A 752 8.78 -36.64 23.31
CA SER A 752 9.51 -35.62 24.06
C SER A 752 9.04 -35.53 25.51
N ASN A 753 7.72 -35.60 25.74
CA ASN A 753 7.14 -35.58 27.08
C ASN A 753 7.48 -36.86 27.87
N GLN A 754 7.50 -38.02 27.21
CA GLN A 754 8.02 -39.26 27.82
C GLN A 754 9.49 -39.12 28.21
N ALA A 755 10.31 -38.47 27.38
CA ALA A 755 11.72 -38.22 27.71
C ALA A 755 11.87 -37.36 28.98
N ALA A 756 11.05 -36.31 29.12
CA ALA A 756 11.02 -35.47 30.31
C ALA A 756 10.57 -36.24 31.57
N CYS A 757 9.62 -37.17 31.44
CA CYS A 757 9.22 -38.06 32.53
C CYS A 757 10.36 -39.03 32.90
N HIS A 758 11.01 -39.65 31.91
CA HIS A 758 12.15 -40.55 32.12
C HIS A 758 13.30 -39.87 32.84
N LEU A 759 13.59 -38.61 32.50
CA LEU A 759 14.62 -37.82 33.17
C LEU A 759 14.31 -37.64 34.67
N LYS A 760 13.07 -37.27 35.00
CA LYS A 760 12.64 -37.07 36.40
C LYS A 760 12.55 -38.37 37.20
N LEU A 761 12.23 -39.48 36.55
CA LEU A 761 12.20 -40.82 37.14
C LEU A 761 13.58 -41.50 37.21
N GLY A 762 14.67 -40.84 36.77
CA GLY A 762 16.03 -41.39 36.81
C GLY A 762 16.34 -42.45 35.74
N ASN A 763 15.50 -42.59 34.72
CA ASN A 763 15.63 -43.57 33.64
C ASN A 763 16.41 -43.00 32.44
N TYR A 764 17.67 -42.61 32.66
CA TYR A 764 18.49 -41.91 31.65
C TYR A 764 18.64 -42.64 30.30
N PRO A 765 18.80 -43.97 30.21
CA PRO A 765 18.90 -44.65 28.92
C PRO A 765 17.63 -44.51 28.07
N ARG A 766 16.44 -44.59 28.72
CA ARG A 766 15.17 -44.40 28.02
C ARG A 766 14.93 -42.95 27.65
N CYS A 767 15.35 -42.01 28.50
CA CYS A 767 15.33 -40.58 28.18
C CYS A 767 16.09 -40.28 26.89
N LEU A 768 17.32 -40.78 26.73
CA LEU A 768 18.13 -40.59 25.53
C LEU A 768 17.48 -41.20 24.28
N ILE A 769 16.92 -42.41 24.39
CA ILE A 769 16.21 -43.05 23.27
C ILE A 769 15.01 -42.20 22.84
N SER A 770 14.20 -41.74 23.80
CA SER A 770 13.05 -40.89 23.51
C SER A 770 13.48 -39.55 22.90
N LEU A 771 14.53 -38.90 23.42
CA LEU A 771 15.06 -37.65 22.82
C LEU A 771 15.61 -37.82 21.40
N HIS A 772 16.10 -39.01 21.04
CA HIS A 772 16.53 -39.30 19.68
C HIS A 772 15.37 -39.62 18.72
N GLN A 773 14.25 -40.10 19.26
CA GLN A 773 13.07 -40.48 18.48
C GLN A 773 12.10 -39.33 18.26
N GLY A 774 11.94 -38.46 19.26
CA GLY A 774 11.20 -37.20 19.14
C GLY A 774 12.04 -36.15 18.43
#